data_AF-A0A0Q8FWI2-F1
#
_entry.id   AF-A0A0Q8FWI2-F1
#
_cell.length_a   1.000
_cell.length_b   1.000
_cell.length_c   1.000
_cell.angle_alpha   90.00
_cell.angle_beta   90.00
_cell.angle_gamma   90.00
#
_symmetry.space_group_name_H-M   'P 1'
#
loop_
_entity.id
_entity.type
_entity.pdbx_description
1 polymer ?
#
loop_
_entity_poly.entity_id
_entity_poly.type
_entity_poly.pdbx_seq_one_letter_code
_entity_poly.pdbx_strand_id
1 'polypeptide(L)'
;MSDTDTLCFANADGVTGNPTIDGFFFTDAGVLTTEAEPGYVGGSRMTFGGAGFPPVVFQGVRDTGTGTLVFAFLCRLDRTFDPRDVVVLALRPAAGAGDQARRRIDIFPSFLDVGADDPGPAGDPDDIPPGVPMGADYHVRGNHVPQAINFYRADNSAAPWTAYSPVTPGAYEVKVRTWLPPVAMGSPDESAWSIEIRVPVSTATGGADWINLSPAGFGLYFSVVRIGQDVAAGPDVVDDYYATQFRFPVVPGNALTGFLDTTLQINPSWYGTGLIPALQVPAESNLGLGVRFVDGALGVGCRKPSTGATLSHEISGTENNHLVAILQNTGTSDANNVTAEVRLANWGLGSPGFTDWARPPGLAPNPSASITVPAGGGAVETHSDWLAGTIPAAYAAHKHQCIWVQLSSSSAVNFAQSSVRRNMDFINLSEVERPAEVSGVGYPPPKDGGKTHDFLLFTHVRKIRVRDLMGKGAVLGDEMLAFAAGALQQPGPLPVPNLEMASIAVGDQREWRDTVLYLWITEGYRRTGQTLTIGKITAEVLDEGPGAFGYVARHEGIDDPFSWSFEGPGLTRRRPGVHGLKVPHDGVTTLNVKLKADKDGPRGDVSTDPPAKGPGIGGPDGGSVSSGDGPTAATVENWVKRNFKWWWLLILLIILLLILLMR
;
A
#
# COMPACT_ATOMS: atom_id res chain seq x y z
N MET A 1 9.01 14.45 8.27
CA MET A 1 9.05 15.18 6.99
C MET A 1 8.99 16.67 7.29
N SER A 2 9.65 17.50 6.48
CA SER A 2 9.68 18.96 6.66
C SER A 2 8.31 19.57 6.37
N ASP A 3 8.03 20.74 6.95
CA ASP A 3 6.75 21.48 6.90
C ASP A 3 6.26 21.93 5.51
N THR A 4 6.74 21.35 4.41
CA THR A 4 6.31 21.65 3.03
C THR A 4 6.31 20.40 2.15
N ASP A 5 5.47 19.43 2.47
CA ASP A 5 5.16 18.32 1.56
C ASP A 5 4.62 18.90 0.24
N THR A 6 5.40 18.72 -0.83
CA THR A 6 5.15 19.35 -2.13
C THR A 6 5.17 18.30 -3.25
N LEU A 7 4.15 18.30 -4.10
CA LEU A 7 4.08 17.50 -5.33
C LEU A 7 4.14 18.42 -6.54
N CYS A 8 4.98 18.11 -7.51
CA CYS A 8 5.17 18.86 -8.74
C CYS A 8 4.51 18.16 -9.94
N PHE A 9 3.56 18.83 -10.59
CA PHE A 9 2.81 18.32 -11.73
C PHE A 9 3.45 18.78 -13.04
N ALA A 10 4.54 18.09 -13.38
CA ALA A 10 5.25 18.21 -14.66
C ALA A 10 4.31 18.10 -15.86
N ASN A 11 4.70 18.68 -17.00
CA ASN A 11 4.01 18.37 -18.25
C ASN A 11 4.12 16.87 -18.53
N ALA A 12 3.05 16.27 -19.05
CA ALA A 12 3.09 14.93 -19.60
C ALA A 12 4.20 14.83 -20.65
N ASP A 13 4.82 13.65 -20.69
CA ASP A 13 5.96 13.39 -21.55
C ASP A 13 5.60 13.52 -23.04
N GLY A 14 6.28 14.43 -23.73
CA GLY A 14 6.08 14.65 -25.16
C GLY A 14 6.52 13.47 -26.03
N VAL A 15 7.38 12.58 -25.51
CA VAL A 15 7.91 11.43 -26.24
C VAL A 15 6.92 10.27 -26.23
N THR A 16 6.41 9.89 -25.06
CA THR A 16 5.41 8.82 -24.95
C THR A 16 3.99 9.27 -25.27
N GLY A 17 3.69 10.57 -25.13
CA GLY A 17 2.36 11.15 -25.36
C GLY A 17 1.65 11.53 -24.05
N ASN A 18 0.43 12.05 -24.15
CA ASN A 18 -0.39 12.33 -22.97
C ASN A 18 -0.97 11.03 -22.38
N PRO A 19 -1.27 10.97 -21.07
CA PRO A 19 -2.02 9.87 -20.46
C PRO A 19 -3.34 9.59 -21.20
N THR A 20 -3.67 8.32 -21.39
CA THR A 20 -4.87 7.90 -22.14
C THR A 20 -6.16 8.06 -21.33
N ILE A 21 -6.07 8.05 -19.99
CA ILE A 21 -7.20 8.03 -19.07
C ILE A 21 -8.10 6.84 -19.36
N ASP A 22 -7.62 5.65 -19.04
CA ASP A 22 -8.34 4.37 -19.16
C ASP A 22 -8.35 3.58 -17.83
N GLY A 23 -7.89 4.20 -16.74
CA GLY A 23 -7.78 3.61 -15.42
C GLY A 23 -6.50 2.79 -15.24
N PHE A 24 -5.65 2.63 -16.26
CA PHE A 24 -4.35 2.00 -16.19
C PHE A 24 -3.25 3.05 -16.18
N PHE A 25 -2.32 2.93 -15.25
CA PHE A 25 -1.13 3.79 -15.31
C PHE A 25 0.15 3.14 -14.79
N PHE A 26 0.02 1.96 -14.21
CA PHE A 26 1.11 1.30 -13.53
C PHE A 26 0.90 -0.20 -13.60
N THR A 27 1.96 -0.93 -13.93
CA THR A 27 1.94 -2.39 -13.92
C THR A 27 1.91 -2.91 -12.49
N ASP A 28 1.34 -4.10 -12.31
CA ASP A 28 1.19 -4.72 -11.01
C ASP A 28 1.93 -6.08 -10.95
N ALA A 29 2.53 -6.43 -9.81
CA ALA A 29 3.37 -7.62 -9.73
C ALA A 29 2.54 -8.90 -9.86
N GLY A 30 2.89 -9.76 -10.81
CA GLY A 30 2.10 -10.95 -11.14
C GLY A 30 0.92 -10.66 -12.07
N VAL A 31 0.75 -9.41 -12.50
CA VAL A 31 -0.24 -9.01 -13.50
C VAL A 31 0.46 -8.80 -14.83
N LEU A 32 0.22 -9.70 -15.78
CA LEU A 32 0.75 -9.55 -17.14
C LEU A 32 -0.14 -8.61 -17.94
N THR A 33 0.46 -7.59 -18.55
CA THR A 33 -0.21 -6.74 -19.55
C THR A 33 0.75 -6.44 -20.69
N THR A 34 0.19 -6.19 -21.86
CA THR A 34 0.89 -5.63 -23.03
C THR A 34 0.62 -4.14 -23.21
N GLU A 35 -0.26 -3.58 -22.38
CA GLU A 35 -0.55 -2.15 -22.39
C GLU A 35 0.67 -1.40 -21.87
N ALA A 36 1.01 -0.33 -22.58
CA ALA A 36 1.97 0.66 -22.13
C ALA A 36 1.19 1.92 -21.81
N GLU A 37 1.37 2.46 -20.62
CA GLU A 37 0.78 3.77 -20.30
C GLU A 37 1.76 4.89 -20.70
N PRO A 38 1.35 5.80 -21.60
CA PRO A 38 2.14 6.98 -21.91
C PRO A 38 1.97 8.11 -20.88
N GLY A 39 2.90 9.07 -20.87
CA GLY A 39 2.64 10.40 -20.33
C GLY A 39 2.83 10.61 -18.84
N TYR A 40 2.99 9.55 -18.03
CA TYR A 40 3.36 9.68 -16.60
C TYR A 40 4.87 9.74 -16.34
N VAL A 41 5.70 9.61 -17.39
CA VAL A 41 7.15 9.75 -17.26
C VAL A 41 7.46 11.16 -16.74
N GLY A 42 8.22 11.22 -15.65
CA GLY A 42 8.49 12.47 -14.96
C GLY A 42 7.28 13.07 -14.24
N GLY A 43 6.17 12.36 -14.03
CA GLY A 43 5.17 12.80 -13.06
C GLY A 43 5.70 12.81 -11.63
N SER A 44 5.04 13.56 -10.76
CA SER A 44 5.18 13.30 -9.32
C SER A 44 4.75 11.87 -9.04
N ARG A 45 5.53 11.16 -8.23
CA ARG A 45 5.19 9.82 -7.78
C ARG A 45 5.32 9.76 -6.26
N MET A 46 4.32 9.16 -5.62
CA MET A 46 4.35 8.87 -4.20
C MET A 46 3.94 7.41 -3.99
N THR A 47 4.66 6.70 -3.14
CA THR A 47 4.38 5.30 -2.81
C THR A 47 4.18 5.18 -1.31
N PHE A 48 3.12 4.51 -0.89
CA PHE A 48 2.83 4.26 0.52
C PHE A 48 3.15 2.81 0.86
N GLY A 49 3.79 2.57 2.01
CA GLY A 49 4.18 1.22 2.46
C GLY A 49 5.65 1.14 2.92
N GLY A 50 6.09 -0.07 3.27
CA GLY A 50 7.46 -0.30 3.78
C GLY A 50 8.17 -1.55 3.28
N ALA A 51 7.46 -2.48 2.64
CA ALA A 51 8.02 -3.76 2.22
C ALA A 51 8.54 -3.74 0.76
N GLY A 52 8.83 -2.58 0.18
CA GLY A 52 9.22 -2.45 -1.24
C GLY A 52 8.08 -2.68 -2.24
N PHE A 53 6.96 -3.28 -1.82
CA PHE A 53 5.75 -3.42 -2.61
C PHE A 53 4.63 -2.56 -2.02
N PRO A 54 4.40 -1.34 -2.53
CA PRO A 54 3.51 -0.38 -1.90
C PRO A 54 2.03 -0.78 -2.10
N PRO A 55 1.18 -0.82 -1.04
CA PRO A 55 -0.28 -0.93 -1.17
C PRO A 55 -0.91 0.21 -1.98
N VAL A 56 -0.34 1.42 -1.93
CA VAL A 56 -0.85 2.56 -2.72
C VAL A 56 0.28 3.24 -3.47
N VAL A 57 0.05 3.51 -4.75
CA VAL A 57 0.90 4.34 -5.59
C VAL A 57 0.07 5.49 -6.13
N PHE A 58 0.60 6.70 -6.01
CA PHE A 58 0.07 7.90 -6.62
C PHE A 58 1.02 8.36 -7.72
N GLN A 59 0.46 8.79 -8.85
CA GLN A 59 1.17 9.57 -9.86
C GLN A 59 0.37 10.80 -10.30
N GLY A 60 1.09 11.84 -10.73
CA GLY A 60 0.46 13.08 -11.18
C GLY A 60 1.27 13.83 -12.22
N VAL A 61 0.59 14.25 -13.29
CA VAL A 61 1.14 15.07 -14.39
C VAL A 61 0.16 16.17 -14.80
N ARG A 62 0.62 17.07 -15.65
CA ARG A 62 -0.14 18.11 -16.31
C ARG A 62 -0.28 17.76 -17.78
N ASP A 63 -1.51 17.59 -18.24
CA ASP A 63 -1.81 17.52 -19.66
C ASP A 63 -1.94 18.96 -20.21
N THR A 64 -0.94 19.38 -20.97
CA THR A 64 -0.88 20.72 -21.55
C THR A 64 -1.82 20.92 -22.72
N GLY A 65 -2.18 19.83 -23.43
CA GLY A 65 -3.10 19.89 -24.57
C GLY A 65 -4.52 20.23 -24.14
N THR A 66 -4.94 19.75 -22.96
CA THR A 66 -6.28 20.00 -22.41
C THR A 66 -6.29 21.06 -21.31
N GLY A 67 -5.13 21.48 -20.80
CA GLY A 67 -5.03 22.42 -19.69
C GLY A 67 -5.55 21.82 -18.38
N THR A 68 -5.22 20.55 -18.14
CA THR A 68 -5.71 19.77 -17.00
C THR A 68 -4.55 19.19 -16.20
N LEU A 69 -4.83 18.79 -14.95
CA LEU A 69 -3.99 17.86 -14.21
C LEU A 69 -4.57 16.46 -14.36
N VAL A 70 -3.70 15.48 -14.50
CA VAL A 70 -4.06 14.07 -14.45
C VAL A 70 -3.49 13.50 -13.17
N PHE A 71 -4.36 12.91 -12.35
CA PHE A 71 -3.98 12.16 -11.17
C PHE A 71 -4.31 10.70 -11.36
N ALA A 72 -3.39 9.85 -10.93
CA ALA A 72 -3.51 8.42 -11.00
C ALA A 72 -3.29 7.83 -9.60
N PHE A 73 -4.16 6.92 -9.20
CA PHE A 73 -4.06 6.22 -7.92
C PHE A 73 -4.21 4.74 -8.15
N LEU A 74 -3.28 3.96 -7.64
CA LEU A 74 -3.27 2.51 -7.64
C LEU A 74 -3.42 2.06 -6.20
N CYS A 75 -4.33 1.13 -5.98
CA CYS A 75 -4.57 0.45 -4.74
C CYS A 75 -4.40 -1.06 -4.94
N ARG A 76 -3.53 -1.67 -4.16
CA ARG A 76 -3.19 -3.09 -4.14
C ARG A 76 -3.50 -3.65 -2.76
N LEU A 77 -3.36 -4.96 -2.60
CA LEU A 77 -3.51 -5.62 -1.30
C LEU A 77 -4.88 -5.32 -0.65
N ASP A 78 -5.90 -5.00 -1.45
CA ASP A 78 -7.25 -4.93 -0.95
C ASP A 78 -7.78 -6.35 -0.75
N ARG A 79 -8.71 -6.56 0.17
CA ARG A 79 -9.26 -7.91 0.43
C ARG A 79 -10.45 -8.21 -0.46
N THR A 80 -11.20 -7.19 -0.81
CA THR A 80 -12.46 -7.28 -1.56
C THR A 80 -12.64 -6.01 -2.36
N PHE A 81 -13.40 -6.05 -3.44
CA PHE A 81 -13.95 -4.84 -4.03
C PHE A 81 -15.06 -4.31 -3.14
N ASP A 82 -14.82 -3.23 -2.38
CA ASP A 82 -15.84 -2.64 -1.52
C ASP A 82 -16.40 -1.35 -2.16
N PRO A 83 -17.74 -1.18 -2.28
CA PRO A 83 -18.34 0.03 -2.83
C PRO A 83 -18.18 1.28 -1.96
N ARG A 84 -17.51 1.16 -0.82
CA ARG A 84 -17.14 2.27 0.06
C ARG A 84 -15.65 2.58 -0.01
N ASP A 85 -14.86 1.82 -0.77
CA ASP A 85 -13.52 2.25 -1.17
C ASP A 85 -13.65 3.61 -1.85
N VAL A 86 -12.75 4.54 -1.53
CA VAL A 86 -12.89 5.91 -2.03
C VAL A 86 -11.55 6.61 -2.12
N VAL A 87 -11.36 7.36 -3.21
CA VAL A 87 -10.33 8.40 -3.27
C VAL A 87 -11.00 9.74 -3.02
N VAL A 88 -10.58 10.41 -1.95
CA VAL A 88 -10.99 11.78 -1.63
C VAL A 88 -9.89 12.72 -2.10
N LEU A 89 -10.15 13.55 -3.10
CA LEU A 89 -9.25 14.57 -3.62
C LEU A 89 -9.78 15.96 -3.28
N ALA A 90 -8.99 16.77 -2.58
CA ALA A 90 -9.36 18.14 -2.24
C ALA A 90 -8.32 19.16 -2.72
N LEU A 91 -8.82 20.25 -3.30
CA LEU A 91 -8.03 21.27 -3.99
C LEU A 91 -8.34 22.67 -3.46
N ARG A 92 -7.30 23.51 -3.34
CA ARG A 92 -7.42 24.95 -3.05
C ARG A 92 -6.81 25.78 -4.16
N PRO A 93 -7.30 27.01 -4.41
CA PRO A 93 -6.70 27.89 -5.42
C PRO A 93 -5.21 28.17 -5.20
N ALA A 94 -4.77 28.36 -3.94
CA ALA A 94 -3.37 28.54 -3.59
C ALA A 94 -3.01 27.76 -2.31
N ALA A 95 -1.74 27.40 -2.13
CA ALA A 95 -1.27 26.63 -0.96
C ALA A 95 -1.55 27.30 0.39
N GLY A 96 -1.45 28.63 0.44
CA GLY A 96 -1.79 29.45 1.63
C GLY A 96 -3.17 30.11 1.57
N ALA A 97 -4.02 29.78 0.59
CA ALA A 97 -5.33 30.40 0.48
C ALA A 97 -6.21 30.02 1.69
N GLY A 98 -7.02 30.99 2.12
CA GLY A 98 -8.10 30.74 3.06
C GLY A 98 -9.10 29.71 2.51
N ASP A 99 -10.01 29.26 3.36
CA ASP A 99 -10.90 28.13 3.09
C ASP A 99 -11.99 28.38 2.02
N GLN A 100 -12.00 29.58 1.44
CA GLN A 100 -12.94 29.97 0.39
C GLN A 100 -12.56 29.34 -0.96
N ALA A 101 -13.57 28.93 -1.73
CA ALA A 101 -13.41 28.38 -3.07
C ALA A 101 -12.55 27.10 -3.16
N ARG A 102 -12.59 26.21 -2.15
CA ARG A 102 -12.00 24.86 -2.26
C ARG A 102 -12.92 23.89 -3.00
N ARG A 103 -12.38 22.84 -3.59
CA ARG A 103 -13.14 21.73 -4.19
C ARG A 103 -12.77 20.42 -3.51
N ARG A 104 -13.74 19.51 -3.42
CA ARG A 104 -13.54 18.12 -3.03
C ARG A 104 -14.22 17.22 -4.05
N ILE A 105 -13.57 16.12 -4.40
CA ILE A 105 -14.06 15.08 -5.29
C ILE A 105 -13.92 13.77 -4.53
N ASP A 106 -15.03 13.05 -4.36
CA ASP A 106 -15.04 11.71 -3.77
C ASP A 106 -15.31 10.71 -4.91
N ILE A 107 -14.38 9.80 -5.16
CA ILE A 107 -14.42 8.84 -6.28
C ILE A 107 -14.52 7.43 -5.70
N PHE A 108 -15.65 6.76 -5.94
CA PHE A 108 -15.90 5.39 -5.50
C PHE A 108 -15.61 4.44 -6.66
N PRO A 109 -14.48 3.70 -6.64
CA PRO A 109 -13.99 3.03 -7.83
C PRO A 109 -14.78 1.75 -8.15
N SER A 110 -15.23 1.03 -7.13
CA SER A 110 -15.57 -0.38 -7.27
C SER A 110 -17.05 -0.65 -6.96
N PHE A 111 -17.65 -1.58 -7.67
CA PHE A 111 -18.88 -2.25 -7.28
C PHE A 111 -18.55 -3.48 -6.44
N LEU A 112 -19.43 -3.79 -5.48
CA LEU A 112 -19.25 -4.93 -4.57
C LEU A 112 -19.05 -6.23 -5.35
N ASP A 113 -17.99 -6.97 -5.04
CA ASP A 113 -17.61 -8.28 -5.62
C ASP A 113 -17.33 -8.30 -7.14
N VAL A 114 -17.61 -7.21 -7.85
CA VAL A 114 -17.52 -7.14 -9.31
C VAL A 114 -16.29 -6.33 -9.75
N GLY A 115 -15.91 -5.30 -8.98
CA GLY A 115 -14.88 -4.36 -9.39
C GLY A 115 -15.45 -3.25 -10.28
N ALA A 116 -14.78 -2.92 -11.39
CA ALA A 116 -15.05 -1.73 -12.20
C ALA A 116 -16.29 -1.86 -13.11
N ASP A 117 -17.31 -2.65 -12.78
CA ASP A 117 -18.46 -2.89 -13.66
C ASP A 117 -19.79 -2.82 -12.91
N ASP A 118 -20.78 -2.16 -13.51
CA ASP A 118 -22.13 -2.05 -12.93
C ASP A 118 -22.79 -3.44 -13.00
N PRO A 119 -23.44 -3.94 -11.93
CA PRO A 119 -24.22 -5.18 -11.98
C PRO A 119 -25.39 -5.09 -12.97
N GLY A 120 -25.11 -5.32 -14.26
CA GLY A 120 -26.03 -5.42 -15.39
C GLY A 120 -25.73 -6.66 -16.25
N PRO A 121 -26.52 -6.94 -17.32
CA PRO A 121 -26.16 -7.99 -18.27
C PRO A 121 -24.77 -7.66 -18.81
N ALA A 122 -23.80 -8.56 -18.59
CA ALA A 122 -22.39 -8.39 -18.90
C ALA A 122 -22.19 -7.38 -20.03
N GLY A 123 -21.75 -6.16 -19.65
CA GLY A 123 -21.14 -5.25 -20.61
C GLY A 123 -20.03 -6.01 -21.32
N ASP A 124 -19.72 -5.60 -22.56
CA ASP A 124 -18.77 -6.27 -23.47
C ASP A 124 -17.70 -7.06 -22.68
N PRO A 125 -17.63 -8.40 -22.81
CA PRO A 125 -16.71 -9.20 -22.02
C PRO A 125 -15.31 -8.61 -22.19
N ASP A 126 -14.86 -8.00 -21.10
CA ASP A 126 -13.53 -7.50 -20.75
C ASP A 126 -12.61 -7.26 -21.96
N ASP A 127 -12.10 -6.02 -22.11
CA ASP A 127 -10.86 -5.73 -22.84
C ASP A 127 -9.71 -6.52 -22.17
N ILE A 128 -9.69 -7.85 -22.34
CA ILE A 128 -8.55 -8.70 -21.99
C ILE A 128 -7.44 -8.18 -22.89
N PRO A 129 -6.37 -7.57 -22.33
CA PRO A 129 -5.31 -7.04 -23.15
C PRO A 129 -4.78 -8.17 -24.06
N PRO A 130 -4.57 -7.92 -25.36
CA PRO A 130 -4.12 -8.95 -26.29
C PRO A 130 -2.90 -9.72 -25.74
N GLY A 131 -3.03 -11.02 -25.48
CA GLY A 131 -1.93 -11.87 -25.05
C GLY A 131 -1.97 -12.37 -23.59
N VAL A 132 -2.89 -11.87 -22.77
CA VAL A 132 -3.14 -12.45 -21.43
C VAL A 132 -3.71 -13.87 -21.60
N PRO A 133 -3.06 -14.93 -21.07
CA PRO A 133 -3.59 -16.28 -21.21
C PRO A 133 -4.94 -16.37 -20.50
N MET A 134 -5.98 -16.74 -21.23
CA MET A 134 -7.28 -17.08 -20.63
C MET A 134 -7.09 -18.22 -19.63
N GLY A 135 -7.25 -17.89 -18.35
CA GLY A 135 -7.51 -18.82 -17.25
C GLY A 135 -8.78 -18.37 -16.54
N ALA A 136 -9.47 -19.28 -15.85
CA ALA A 136 -10.77 -19.00 -15.23
C ALA A 136 -10.72 -17.99 -14.07
N ASP A 137 -9.53 -17.59 -13.61
CA ASP A 137 -9.33 -16.89 -12.33
C ASP A 137 -8.76 -15.47 -12.49
N TYR A 138 -8.62 -14.96 -13.72
CA TYR A 138 -7.93 -13.70 -13.99
C TYR A 138 -8.86 -12.68 -14.65
N HIS A 139 -9.47 -11.82 -13.82
CA HIS A 139 -10.45 -10.81 -14.24
C HIS A 139 -9.83 -9.42 -14.17
N VAL A 140 -9.28 -8.93 -15.28
CA VAL A 140 -8.89 -7.52 -15.41
C VAL A 140 -10.02 -6.80 -16.12
N ARG A 141 -10.53 -5.75 -15.51
CA ARG A 141 -11.56 -4.86 -16.07
C ARG A 141 -10.98 -3.47 -16.14
N GLY A 142 -10.95 -2.84 -17.31
CA GLY A 142 -10.34 -1.53 -17.54
C GLY A 142 -11.24 -0.59 -18.31
N ASN A 143 -10.90 0.70 -18.33
CA ASN A 143 -11.60 1.74 -19.06
C ASN A 143 -13.09 1.93 -18.67
N HIS A 144 -13.45 1.54 -17.46
CA HIS A 144 -14.81 1.69 -16.96
C HIS A 144 -15.01 3.00 -16.19
N VAL A 145 -16.27 3.38 -16.00
CA VAL A 145 -16.63 4.49 -15.11
C VAL A 145 -16.60 4.01 -13.65
N PRO A 146 -16.24 4.89 -12.69
CA PRO A 146 -16.39 4.57 -11.27
C PRO A 146 -17.85 4.34 -10.89
N GLN A 147 -18.07 3.61 -9.80
CA GLN A 147 -19.39 3.39 -9.20
C GLN A 147 -20.12 4.70 -8.90
N ALA A 148 -19.41 5.67 -8.34
CA ALA A 148 -19.95 7.00 -8.08
C ALA A 148 -18.85 8.07 -8.06
N ILE A 149 -19.22 9.29 -8.41
CA ILE A 149 -18.38 10.48 -8.24
C ILE A 149 -19.23 11.57 -7.60
N ASN A 150 -18.78 12.09 -6.46
CA ASN A 150 -19.42 13.20 -5.79
C ASN A 150 -18.50 14.43 -5.82
N PHE A 151 -19.02 15.52 -6.37
CA PHE A 151 -18.31 16.80 -6.41
C PHE A 151 -18.85 17.73 -5.33
N TYR A 152 -17.96 18.46 -4.68
CA TYR A 152 -18.31 19.42 -3.65
C TYR A 152 -17.52 20.72 -3.81
N ARG A 153 -18.14 21.81 -3.38
CA ARG A 153 -17.51 23.12 -3.20
C ARG A 153 -17.55 23.50 -1.73
N ALA A 154 -16.48 24.11 -1.23
CA ALA A 154 -16.53 24.69 0.09
C ALA A 154 -17.54 25.83 0.13
N ASP A 155 -18.32 25.88 1.19
CA ASP A 155 -19.21 27.00 1.48
C ASP A 155 -18.72 27.76 2.74
N ASN A 156 -19.21 28.99 2.93
CA ASN A 156 -18.84 29.83 4.07
C ASN A 156 -19.72 29.58 5.31
N SER A 157 -20.45 28.46 5.37
CA SER A 157 -21.42 28.14 6.41
C SER A 157 -20.88 27.13 7.44
N ALA A 158 -21.76 26.66 8.35
CA ALA A 158 -21.43 25.67 9.37
C ALA A 158 -21.15 24.26 8.80
N ALA A 159 -21.68 23.95 7.59
CA ALA A 159 -21.27 22.77 6.85
C ALA A 159 -20.06 23.16 5.97
N PRO A 160 -18.93 22.46 6.01
CA PRO A 160 -17.75 22.85 5.23
C PRO A 160 -17.93 22.68 3.72
N TRP A 161 -18.90 21.85 3.27
CA TRP A 161 -19.09 21.51 1.87
C TRP A 161 -20.55 21.59 1.43
N THR A 162 -20.78 22.13 0.25
CA THR A 162 -22.03 22.04 -0.50
C THR A 162 -21.83 21.14 -1.70
N ALA A 163 -22.75 20.19 -1.92
CA ALA A 163 -22.74 19.33 -3.11
C ALA A 163 -22.85 20.18 -4.39
N TYR A 164 -22.03 19.82 -5.37
CA TYR A 164 -21.96 20.47 -6.68
C TYR A 164 -23.05 19.84 -7.57
N SER A 165 -24.31 20.23 -7.31
CA SER A 165 -25.49 19.73 -8.03
C SER A 165 -26.35 20.91 -8.51
N PRO A 166 -26.88 20.89 -9.74
CA PRO A 166 -26.88 19.80 -10.73
C PRO A 166 -25.73 19.83 -11.75
N VAL A 167 -24.86 20.85 -11.69
CA VAL A 167 -23.84 21.08 -12.73
C VAL A 167 -22.59 20.29 -12.39
N THR A 168 -22.14 19.38 -13.25
CA THR A 168 -20.82 18.74 -13.12
C THR A 168 -19.73 19.67 -13.69
N PRO A 169 -18.48 19.66 -13.19
CA PRO A 169 -17.42 20.46 -13.80
C PRO A 169 -17.28 20.17 -15.30
N GLY A 170 -16.88 21.16 -16.09
CA GLY A 170 -16.46 20.92 -17.47
C GLY A 170 -15.14 20.15 -17.51
N ALA A 171 -14.89 19.40 -18.60
CA ALA A 171 -13.60 18.80 -18.92
C ALA A 171 -12.95 17.95 -17.82
N TYR A 172 -13.76 17.20 -17.06
CA TYR A 172 -13.27 16.11 -16.22
C TYR A 172 -13.47 14.77 -16.92
N GLU A 173 -12.65 13.81 -16.57
CA GLU A 173 -12.77 12.42 -16.99
C GLU A 173 -12.26 11.54 -15.85
N VAL A 174 -12.99 10.47 -15.52
CA VAL A 174 -12.54 9.49 -14.53
C VAL A 174 -12.73 8.11 -15.11
N LYS A 175 -11.66 7.32 -15.08
CA LYS A 175 -11.69 5.91 -15.45
C LYS A 175 -11.13 5.05 -14.34
N VAL A 176 -11.66 3.85 -14.26
CA VAL A 176 -11.30 2.85 -13.25
C VAL A 176 -10.90 1.56 -13.93
N ARG A 177 -9.90 0.93 -13.33
CA ARG A 177 -9.50 -0.44 -13.62
C ARG A 177 -9.55 -1.26 -12.32
N THR A 178 -9.97 -2.50 -12.39
CA THR A 178 -9.96 -3.45 -11.27
C THR A 178 -9.44 -4.80 -11.72
N TRP A 179 -8.72 -5.50 -10.85
CA TRP A 179 -8.27 -6.85 -11.13
C TRP A 179 -8.06 -7.69 -9.87
N LEU A 180 -8.05 -9.01 -10.08
CA LEU A 180 -7.71 -9.99 -9.07
C LEU A 180 -6.31 -10.57 -9.39
N PRO A 181 -5.25 -10.17 -8.67
CA PRO A 181 -3.91 -10.73 -8.88
C PRO A 181 -3.86 -12.21 -8.48
N PRO A 182 -2.92 -13.00 -9.04
CA PRO A 182 -2.82 -14.41 -8.72
C PRO A 182 -2.31 -14.59 -7.28
N VAL A 183 -3.13 -15.18 -6.42
CA VAL A 183 -2.77 -15.49 -5.03
C VAL A 183 -2.33 -16.95 -4.87
N ALA A 184 -1.49 -17.21 -3.87
CA ALA A 184 -1.13 -18.60 -3.54
C ALA A 184 -2.36 -19.34 -2.97
N MET A 185 -2.53 -20.60 -3.34
CA MET A 185 -3.68 -21.39 -2.89
C MET A 185 -3.79 -21.45 -1.36
N GLY A 186 -4.99 -21.24 -0.83
CA GLY A 186 -5.24 -21.16 0.62
C GLY A 186 -4.94 -19.79 1.22
N SER A 187 -4.44 -18.84 0.43
CA SER A 187 -4.35 -17.45 0.82
C SER A 187 -5.71 -16.77 0.67
N PRO A 188 -6.00 -15.74 1.46
CA PRO A 188 -7.21 -14.96 1.24
C PRO A 188 -7.10 -14.25 -0.09
N ASP A 189 -8.25 -14.00 -0.70
CA ASP A 189 -8.34 -13.25 -1.94
C ASP A 189 -7.70 -11.87 -1.78
N GLU A 190 -7.19 -11.39 -2.91
CA GLU A 190 -6.67 -10.05 -3.05
C GLU A 190 -7.39 -9.38 -4.20
N SER A 191 -7.78 -8.13 -3.98
CA SER A 191 -8.35 -7.24 -4.97
C SER A 191 -7.39 -6.06 -5.16
N ALA A 192 -7.35 -5.54 -6.39
CA ALA A 192 -6.58 -4.37 -6.72
C ALA A 192 -7.38 -3.50 -7.70
N TRP A 193 -7.21 -2.20 -7.57
CA TRP A 193 -7.94 -1.24 -8.35
C TRP A 193 -7.11 0.00 -8.59
N SER A 194 -7.32 0.67 -9.72
CA SER A 194 -6.71 1.95 -10.01
C SER A 194 -7.71 2.90 -10.60
N ILE A 195 -7.51 4.17 -10.35
CA ILE A 195 -8.26 5.25 -10.95
C ILE A 195 -7.31 6.20 -11.67
N GLU A 196 -7.79 6.76 -12.77
CA GLU A 196 -7.21 7.94 -13.39
C GLU A 196 -8.29 9.02 -13.42
N ILE A 197 -7.92 10.23 -13.03
CA ILE A 197 -8.80 11.40 -13.06
C ILE A 197 -8.10 12.57 -13.72
N ARG A 198 -8.75 13.11 -14.75
CA ARG A 198 -8.43 14.40 -15.35
C ARG A 198 -9.24 15.49 -14.65
N VAL A 199 -8.57 16.52 -14.12
CA VAL A 199 -9.23 17.71 -13.54
C VAL A 199 -8.77 19.01 -14.21
N PRO A 200 -9.68 19.97 -14.41
CA PRO A 200 -9.32 21.29 -14.93
C PRO A 200 -8.43 22.09 -13.98
N VAL A 201 -7.47 22.85 -14.52
CA VAL A 201 -6.64 23.78 -13.71
C VAL A 201 -7.23 25.18 -13.61
N SER A 202 -8.24 25.49 -14.43
CA SER A 202 -8.83 26.82 -14.52
C SER A 202 -10.35 26.78 -14.69
N THR A 203 -10.99 27.88 -14.34
CA THR A 203 -12.42 28.17 -14.60
C THR A 203 -12.76 28.19 -16.09
N ALA A 204 -11.83 28.57 -16.96
CA ALA A 204 -12.05 28.52 -18.41
C ALA A 204 -12.28 27.09 -18.90
N THR A 205 -11.54 26.13 -18.32
CA THR A 205 -11.64 24.71 -18.68
C THR A 205 -12.73 23.99 -17.87
N GLY A 206 -12.88 24.31 -16.58
CA GLY A 206 -13.80 23.62 -15.67
C GLY A 206 -15.20 24.23 -15.54
N GLY A 207 -15.44 25.39 -16.16
CA GLY A 207 -16.69 26.15 -16.04
C GLY A 207 -16.65 27.22 -14.95
N ALA A 208 -17.64 28.12 -14.96
CA ALA A 208 -17.69 29.31 -14.11
C ALA A 208 -17.62 29.01 -12.61
N ASP A 209 -18.15 27.86 -12.20
CA ASP A 209 -18.18 27.40 -10.81
C ASP A 209 -16.95 26.54 -10.43
N TRP A 210 -15.95 26.40 -11.29
CA TRP A 210 -14.70 25.69 -10.97
C TRP A 210 -13.69 26.60 -10.24
N ILE A 211 -12.53 26.04 -9.89
CA ILE A 211 -11.43 26.78 -9.24
C ILE A 211 -10.32 27.11 -10.23
N ASN A 212 -9.61 28.21 -9.97
CA ASN A 212 -8.35 28.52 -10.63
C ASN A 212 -7.21 28.05 -9.74
N LEU A 213 -6.46 27.04 -10.18
CA LEU A 213 -5.26 26.58 -9.49
C LEU A 213 -4.10 27.53 -9.80
N SER A 214 -3.47 28.06 -8.76
CA SER A 214 -2.30 28.91 -8.88
C SER A 214 -1.10 28.09 -9.39
N PRO A 215 -0.47 28.48 -10.51
CA PRO A 215 0.74 27.81 -10.97
C PRO A 215 1.91 27.93 -9.98
N ALA A 216 1.96 29.01 -9.20
CA ALA A 216 2.96 29.22 -8.16
C ALA A 216 2.78 28.30 -6.94
N GLY A 217 1.67 27.56 -6.88
CA GLY A 217 1.39 26.58 -5.83
C GLY A 217 -0.07 26.63 -5.40
N PHE A 218 -0.74 25.48 -5.50
CA PHE A 218 -2.11 25.24 -5.09
C PHE A 218 -2.16 24.32 -3.86
N GLY A 219 -3.24 24.37 -3.08
CA GLY A 219 -3.39 23.48 -1.94
C GLY A 219 -3.87 22.11 -2.41
N LEU A 220 -3.17 21.04 -2.03
CA LEU A 220 -3.51 19.67 -2.41
C LEU A 220 -3.63 18.79 -1.17
N TYR A 221 -4.74 18.07 -1.08
CA TYR A 221 -4.91 16.95 -0.16
C TYR A 221 -5.51 15.79 -0.92
N PHE A 222 -5.04 14.58 -0.66
CA PHE A 222 -5.79 13.39 -1.02
C PHE A 222 -5.74 12.33 0.07
N SER A 223 -6.75 11.46 0.10
CA SER A 223 -6.78 10.25 0.91
C SER A 223 -7.34 9.10 0.08
N VAL A 224 -6.57 8.02 -0.06
CA VAL A 224 -7.01 6.74 -0.63
C VAL A 224 -7.48 5.88 0.54
N VAL A 225 -8.78 5.63 0.60
CA VAL A 225 -9.43 4.89 1.68
C VAL A 225 -9.80 3.50 1.16
N ARG A 226 -9.28 2.46 1.82
CA ARG A 226 -9.77 1.08 1.65
C ARG A 226 -10.67 0.71 2.80
N ILE A 227 -11.85 0.19 2.49
CA ILE A 227 -12.80 -0.34 3.45
C ILE A 227 -12.72 -1.86 3.43
N GLY A 228 -12.49 -2.44 4.60
CA GLY A 228 -12.51 -3.89 4.76
C GLY A 228 -13.21 -4.33 6.02
N GLN A 229 -13.34 -5.64 6.17
CA GLN A 229 -13.91 -6.28 7.36
C GLN A 229 -12.87 -7.15 8.03
N ASP A 230 -12.79 -7.07 9.35
CA ASP A 230 -11.81 -7.84 10.13
C ASP A 230 -12.22 -9.33 10.23
N VAL A 231 -13.49 -9.60 10.51
CA VAL A 231 -14.07 -10.94 10.56
C VAL A 231 -14.90 -11.22 9.30
N ALA A 232 -15.02 -12.50 8.94
CA ALA A 232 -15.97 -12.93 7.92
C ALA A 232 -17.39 -12.71 8.48
N ALA A 233 -17.96 -11.54 8.22
CA ALA A 233 -19.29 -11.21 8.70
C ALA A 233 -20.33 -12.05 7.94
N GLY A 234 -21.19 -12.75 8.68
CA GLY A 234 -22.55 -12.99 8.19
C GLY A 234 -23.23 -11.63 7.96
N PRO A 235 -24.34 -11.58 7.20
CA PRO A 235 -24.97 -10.33 6.72
C PRO A 235 -25.40 -9.32 7.81
N ASP A 236 -25.33 -9.67 9.10
CA ASP A 236 -25.83 -8.88 10.22
C ASP A 236 -24.74 -8.32 11.17
N VAL A 237 -23.44 -8.60 10.96
CA VAL A 237 -22.38 -8.07 11.84
C VAL A 237 -21.85 -6.75 11.28
N VAL A 238 -22.39 -5.64 11.80
CA VAL A 238 -22.06 -4.26 11.38
C VAL A 238 -20.80 -3.71 12.08
N ASP A 239 -20.30 -4.37 13.13
CA ASP A 239 -19.36 -3.78 14.09
C ASP A 239 -17.85 -4.00 13.81
N ASP A 240 -17.46 -4.62 12.69
CA ASP A 240 -16.06 -5.02 12.43
C ASP A 240 -15.46 -4.44 11.14
N TYR A 241 -15.98 -3.31 10.66
CA TYR A 241 -15.39 -2.59 9.54
C TYR A 241 -14.16 -1.77 9.94
N TYR A 242 -13.19 -1.70 9.05
CA TYR A 242 -12.02 -0.86 9.18
C TYR A 242 -11.77 -0.03 7.92
N ALA A 243 -11.09 1.10 8.10
CA ALA A 243 -10.70 2.02 7.06
C ALA A 243 -9.19 2.29 7.15
N THR A 244 -8.41 1.81 6.18
CA THR A 244 -7.01 2.23 6.03
C THR A 244 -6.95 3.46 5.15
N GLN A 245 -6.14 4.45 5.50
CA GLN A 245 -6.07 5.72 4.76
C GLN A 245 -4.63 6.08 4.36
N PHE A 246 -4.39 6.19 3.06
CA PHE A 246 -3.10 6.59 2.50
C PHE A 246 -3.21 8.01 1.96
N ARG A 247 -2.53 8.94 2.62
CA ARG A 247 -2.83 10.37 2.50
C ARG A 247 -1.64 11.23 2.17
N PHE A 248 -1.87 12.27 1.39
CA PHE A 248 -0.92 13.35 1.17
C PHE A 248 -1.52 14.66 1.69
N PRO A 249 -0.75 15.45 2.45
CA PRO A 249 0.58 15.18 3.01
C PRO A 249 0.53 14.08 4.09
N VAL A 250 1.68 13.52 4.48
CA VAL A 250 1.71 12.49 5.54
C VAL A 250 2.04 13.16 6.87
N VAL A 251 1.00 13.63 7.55
CA VAL A 251 1.11 14.36 8.82
C VAL A 251 0.36 13.61 9.92
N PRO A 252 0.88 13.55 11.15
CA PRO A 252 0.12 12.99 12.26
C PRO A 252 -1.26 13.65 12.42
N GLY A 253 -2.32 12.84 12.47
CA GLY A 253 -3.68 13.31 12.74
C GLY A 253 -4.47 13.89 11.56
N ASN A 254 -3.97 13.84 10.32
CA ASN A 254 -4.71 14.29 9.13
C ASN A 254 -5.53 13.18 8.43
N ALA A 255 -5.89 12.12 9.16
CA ALA A 255 -6.81 11.10 8.68
C ALA A 255 -8.25 11.62 8.69
N LEU A 256 -9.05 11.21 7.71
CA LEU A 256 -10.47 11.51 7.63
C LEU A 256 -11.22 10.78 8.75
N THR A 257 -12.05 11.51 9.49
CA THR A 257 -12.90 10.96 10.56
C THR A 257 -14.28 11.61 10.53
N GLY A 258 -15.27 11.01 11.18
CA GLY A 258 -16.65 11.48 11.17
C GLY A 258 -17.45 10.91 9.99
N PHE A 259 -18.23 11.74 9.30
CA PHE A 259 -19.04 11.33 8.15
C PHE A 259 -18.41 11.82 6.86
N LEU A 260 -18.26 10.94 5.86
CA LEU A 260 -17.86 11.29 4.51
C LEU A 260 -19.05 11.87 3.74
N ASP A 261 -19.43 13.09 4.10
CA ASP A 261 -20.53 13.83 3.49
C ASP A 261 -20.22 15.33 3.45
N THR A 262 -21.26 16.17 3.39
CA THR A 262 -21.13 17.64 3.41
C THR A 262 -20.55 18.19 4.72
N THR A 263 -20.54 17.40 5.79
CA THR A 263 -20.05 17.78 7.13
C THR A 263 -18.58 17.47 7.38
N LEU A 264 -17.95 16.62 6.56
CA LEU A 264 -16.56 16.23 6.70
C LEU A 264 -15.63 17.44 6.71
N GLN A 265 -14.80 17.57 7.75
CA GLN A 265 -13.82 18.63 7.85
C GLN A 265 -12.47 18.17 7.27
N ILE A 266 -11.92 18.95 6.33
CA ILE A 266 -10.52 18.86 5.91
C ILE A 266 -9.84 20.14 6.38
N ASN A 267 -9.06 20.03 7.47
CA ASN A 267 -8.45 21.19 8.11
C ASN A 267 -7.51 21.92 7.13
N PRO A 268 -7.52 23.26 7.08
CA PRO A 268 -6.50 24.01 6.34
C PRO A 268 -5.05 23.61 6.53
N SER A 269 -4.65 23.20 7.73
CA SER A 269 -3.28 22.73 7.97
C SER A 269 -2.98 21.36 7.34
N TRP A 270 -3.99 20.64 6.85
CA TRP A 270 -3.80 19.33 6.22
C TRP A 270 -3.44 19.42 4.74
N TYR A 271 -3.43 20.60 4.12
CA TYR A 271 -3.10 20.69 2.70
C TYR A 271 -1.59 20.78 2.51
N GLY A 272 -1.06 19.90 1.67
CA GLY A 272 0.27 20.05 1.09
C GLY A 272 0.24 21.05 -0.07
N THR A 273 1.37 21.22 -0.75
CA THR A 273 1.50 22.08 -1.91
C THR A 273 1.52 21.25 -3.20
N GLY A 274 0.61 21.53 -4.12
CA GLY A 274 0.76 21.11 -5.52
C GLY A 274 1.39 22.24 -6.32
N LEU A 275 2.45 21.97 -7.08
CA LEU A 275 3.10 22.94 -7.97
C LEU A 275 2.79 22.61 -9.42
N ILE A 276 2.39 23.59 -10.21
CA ILE A 276 2.26 23.45 -11.66
C ILE A 276 3.39 24.29 -12.27
N PRO A 277 4.58 23.71 -12.53
CA PRO A 277 5.73 24.47 -12.98
C PRO A 277 5.36 25.25 -14.25
N ALA A 278 5.83 26.50 -14.31
CA ALA A 278 5.72 27.31 -15.50
C ALA A 278 6.34 26.54 -16.67
N LEU A 279 5.65 26.48 -17.81
CA LEU A 279 6.09 25.70 -18.97
C LEU A 279 7.50 26.15 -19.37
N GLN A 280 8.49 25.31 -19.11
CA GLN A 280 9.85 25.59 -19.53
C GLN A 280 10.02 25.20 -21.00
N VAL A 281 10.93 25.89 -21.69
CA VAL A 281 11.27 25.68 -23.09
C VAL A 281 12.72 25.20 -23.13
N PRO A 282 13.02 24.03 -23.74
CA PRO A 282 12.12 23.16 -24.51
C PRO A 282 11.13 22.36 -23.65
N ALA A 283 9.99 21.98 -24.24
CA ALA A 283 9.09 20.99 -23.65
C ALA A 283 9.92 19.75 -23.30
N GLU A 284 9.72 19.17 -22.11
CA GLU A 284 10.51 18.09 -21.44
C GLU A 284 11.44 18.56 -20.30
N SER A 285 11.76 19.85 -20.13
CA SER A 285 12.63 20.26 -19.00
C SER A 285 11.91 20.38 -17.64
N ASN A 286 10.60 20.15 -17.61
CA ASN A 286 9.72 20.30 -16.45
C ASN A 286 9.27 18.98 -15.82
N LEU A 287 9.92 17.87 -16.17
CA LEU A 287 9.68 16.58 -15.56
C LEU A 287 9.89 16.72 -14.02
N GLY A 288 9.29 15.83 -13.23
CA GLY A 288 9.45 15.58 -11.79
C GLY A 288 10.84 15.04 -11.52
N LEU A 289 11.81 15.78 -12.02
CA LEU A 289 13.21 15.46 -12.07
C LEU A 289 13.84 15.81 -10.75
N GLY A 290 14.73 14.97 -10.31
CA GLY A 290 15.46 15.20 -9.10
C GLY A 290 16.14 13.95 -8.63
N VAL A 291 16.67 14.05 -7.42
CA VAL A 291 17.32 12.93 -6.77
C VAL A 291 16.27 11.91 -6.34
N ARG A 292 16.47 10.65 -6.74
CA ARG A 292 15.69 9.49 -6.32
C ARG A 292 16.60 8.30 -6.05
N PHE A 293 16.08 7.29 -5.36
CA PHE A 293 16.78 6.02 -5.19
C PHE A 293 16.68 5.21 -6.49
N VAL A 294 17.79 4.59 -6.90
CA VAL A 294 17.78 3.61 -8.00
C VAL A 294 16.99 2.39 -7.55
N ASP A 295 16.04 1.91 -8.35
CA ASP A 295 15.17 0.76 -8.03
C ASP A 295 14.42 0.88 -6.68
N GLY A 296 14.15 2.12 -6.25
CA GLY A 296 13.39 2.41 -5.03
C GLY A 296 14.02 1.78 -3.77
N ALA A 297 13.29 0.88 -3.12
CA ALA A 297 13.76 0.24 -1.88
C ALA A 297 14.96 -0.69 -2.09
N LEU A 298 15.21 -1.16 -3.32
CA LEU A 298 16.34 -2.04 -3.62
C LEU A 298 17.66 -1.28 -3.77
N GLY A 299 17.60 0.04 -4.03
CA GLY A 299 18.75 0.93 -4.04
C GLY A 299 19.32 1.25 -2.66
N VAL A 300 18.72 0.76 -1.57
CA VAL A 300 19.25 0.91 -0.21
C VAL A 300 19.55 -0.44 0.41
N GLY A 301 20.61 -0.54 1.20
CA GLY A 301 20.95 -1.79 1.88
C GLY A 301 22.31 -1.77 2.57
N CYS A 302 22.75 -2.96 2.94
CA CYS A 302 24.05 -3.25 3.53
C CYS A 302 24.89 -4.07 2.55
N ARG A 303 26.13 -3.65 2.28
CA ARG A 303 27.18 -4.49 1.70
C ARG A 303 28.18 -4.91 2.76
N LYS A 304 28.65 -6.15 2.64
CA LYS A 304 29.72 -6.73 3.45
C LYS A 304 30.70 -7.47 2.54
N PRO A 305 31.96 -7.68 2.96
CA PRO A 305 32.95 -8.42 2.18
C PRO A 305 32.42 -9.76 1.64
N SER A 306 31.64 -10.49 2.44
CA SER A 306 31.04 -11.77 2.07
C SER A 306 29.94 -11.71 1.00
N THR A 307 29.28 -10.56 0.79
CA THR A 307 28.20 -10.40 -0.22
C THR A 307 28.65 -9.71 -1.49
N GLY A 308 29.89 -9.20 -1.55
CA GLY A 308 30.38 -8.45 -2.70
C GLY A 308 29.55 -7.19 -2.98
N ALA A 309 29.14 -7.00 -4.23
CA ALA A 309 28.43 -5.80 -4.70
C ALA A 309 26.92 -5.78 -4.38
N THR A 310 26.33 -6.92 -3.99
CA THR A 310 24.88 -7.03 -3.80
C THR A 310 24.44 -6.37 -2.48
N LEU A 311 23.37 -5.57 -2.55
CA LEU A 311 22.76 -4.95 -1.37
C LEU A 311 21.86 -5.94 -0.63
N SER A 312 22.25 -6.26 0.59
CA SER A 312 21.46 -7.07 1.53
C SER A 312 20.79 -6.18 2.59
N HIS A 313 20.09 -6.80 3.53
CA HIS A 313 19.56 -6.16 4.75
C HIS A 313 20.17 -6.85 5.99
N GLU A 314 21.19 -7.69 5.78
CA GLU A 314 21.90 -8.38 6.84
C GLU A 314 23.04 -7.53 7.38
N ILE A 315 23.03 -7.29 8.69
CA ILE A 315 24.14 -6.70 9.42
C ILE A 315 25.06 -7.82 9.93
N SER A 316 26.33 -7.76 9.55
CA SER A 316 27.36 -8.69 10.00
C SER A 316 28.03 -8.17 11.27
N GLY A 317 27.95 -8.92 12.38
CA GLY A 317 28.69 -8.60 13.60
C GLY A 317 30.19 -8.92 13.53
N THR A 318 30.64 -9.60 12.47
CA THR A 318 32.02 -10.10 12.32
C THR A 318 32.78 -9.46 11.18
N GLU A 319 32.08 -8.68 10.34
CA GLU A 319 32.65 -8.01 9.18
C GLU A 319 32.24 -6.54 9.20
N ASN A 320 33.00 -5.69 8.51
CA ASN A 320 32.60 -4.32 8.32
C ASN A 320 31.37 -4.28 7.40
N ASN A 321 30.43 -3.40 7.73
CA ASN A 321 29.22 -3.18 6.96
C ASN A 321 29.28 -1.80 6.31
N HIS A 322 28.87 -1.73 5.05
CA HIS A 322 28.70 -0.49 4.30
C HIS A 322 27.20 -0.29 4.07
N LEU A 323 26.61 0.68 4.76
CA LEU A 323 25.20 1.01 4.62
C LEU A 323 25.10 2.00 3.47
N VAL A 324 24.46 1.57 2.38
CA VAL A 324 24.54 2.19 1.06
C VAL A 324 23.18 2.73 0.64
N ALA A 325 23.20 3.89 -0.02
CA ALA A 325 22.12 4.40 -0.84
C ALA A 325 22.63 4.71 -2.25
N ILE A 326 22.03 4.08 -3.26
CA ILE A 326 22.31 4.31 -4.67
C ILE A 326 21.27 5.32 -5.18
N LEU A 327 21.77 6.46 -5.62
CA LEU A 327 20.97 7.60 -6.04
C LEU A 327 21.16 7.85 -7.53
N GLN A 328 20.15 8.41 -8.17
CA GLN A 328 20.26 8.97 -9.50
C GLN A 328 19.55 10.32 -9.51
N ASN A 329 20.09 11.27 -10.26
CA ASN A 329 19.45 12.56 -10.44
C ASN A 329 18.96 12.65 -11.88
N THR A 330 17.64 12.58 -12.02
CA THR A 330 16.98 12.75 -13.31
C THR A 330 16.90 14.23 -13.73
N GLY A 331 17.32 15.15 -12.83
CA GLY A 331 17.43 16.59 -13.02
C GLY A 331 18.28 17.04 -14.20
N THR A 332 18.05 18.28 -14.62
CA THR A 332 18.87 19.00 -15.60
C THR A 332 20.10 19.67 -14.99
N SER A 333 20.17 19.76 -13.66
CA SER A 333 21.29 20.33 -12.91
C SER A 333 21.77 19.36 -11.83
N ASP A 334 23.07 19.37 -11.58
CA ASP A 334 23.69 18.60 -10.50
C ASP A 334 23.04 18.91 -9.15
N ALA A 335 22.72 17.85 -8.39
CA ALA A 335 22.20 17.97 -7.05
C ALA A 335 23.36 17.90 -6.06
N ASN A 336 23.77 19.05 -5.55
CA ASN A 336 24.94 19.19 -4.70
C ASN A 336 24.61 18.93 -3.22
N ASN A 337 25.63 18.61 -2.44
CA ASN A 337 25.56 18.45 -0.98
C ASN A 337 24.46 17.49 -0.49
N VAL A 338 24.16 16.46 -1.26
CA VAL A 338 23.18 15.44 -0.89
C VAL A 338 23.80 14.51 0.16
N THR A 339 23.06 14.26 1.24
CA THR A 339 23.44 13.36 2.34
C THR A 339 22.32 12.34 2.56
N ALA A 340 22.66 11.18 3.09
CA ALA A 340 21.71 10.12 3.44
C ALA A 340 21.84 9.77 4.92
N GLU A 341 20.77 9.95 5.71
CA GLU A 341 20.69 9.45 7.06
C GLU A 341 20.09 8.04 7.05
N VAL A 342 20.79 7.09 7.68
CA VAL A 342 20.36 5.69 7.80
C VAL A 342 19.88 5.43 9.22
N ARG A 343 18.71 4.80 9.33
CA ARG A 343 18.14 4.31 10.59
C ARG A 343 17.67 2.87 10.46
N LEU A 344 17.76 2.15 11.57
CA LEU A 344 17.46 0.73 11.64
C LEU A 344 16.36 0.42 12.65
N ALA A 345 15.63 -0.64 12.39
CA ALA A 345 14.76 -1.33 13.32
C ALA A 345 14.88 -2.83 13.08
N ASN A 346 14.58 -3.65 14.09
CA ASN A 346 14.51 -5.09 13.89
C ASN A 346 13.44 -5.42 12.83
N TRP A 347 13.66 -6.50 12.08
CA TRP A 347 12.73 -6.95 11.03
C TRP A 347 11.31 -7.13 11.60
N GLY A 348 10.30 -6.60 10.91
CA GLY A 348 8.91 -6.58 11.40
C GLY A 348 8.24 -5.21 11.23
N LEU A 349 7.39 -4.81 12.16
CA LEU A 349 6.64 -3.55 12.14
C LEU A 349 7.27 -2.53 13.09
N GLY A 350 8.01 -1.59 12.53
CA GLY A 350 8.67 -0.51 13.28
C GLY A 350 7.72 0.60 13.75
N SER A 351 8.32 1.59 14.41
CA SER A 351 7.67 2.84 14.81
C SER A 351 7.28 3.69 13.58
N PRO A 352 6.27 4.57 13.64
CA PRO A 352 5.78 5.28 12.47
C PRO A 352 6.67 6.48 12.08
N GLY A 353 7.44 7.02 13.02
CA GLY A 353 8.34 8.14 12.79
C GLY A 353 9.75 7.70 12.41
N PHE A 354 10.34 8.33 11.40
CA PHE A 354 11.76 8.14 11.06
C PHE A 354 12.66 8.38 12.28
N THR A 355 12.36 9.43 13.06
CA THR A 355 13.16 9.80 14.24
C THR A 355 13.08 8.79 15.38
N ASP A 356 12.07 7.92 15.39
CA ASP A 356 11.85 6.91 16.42
C ASP A 356 12.62 5.61 16.11
N TRP A 357 13.11 5.46 14.87
CA TRP A 357 14.01 4.36 14.50
C TRP A 357 15.41 4.62 15.02
N ALA A 358 16.10 3.54 15.37
CA ALA A 358 17.41 3.64 15.98
C ALA A 358 18.43 4.20 14.98
N ARG A 359 19.12 5.26 15.41
CA ARG A 359 20.34 5.72 14.73
C ARG A 359 21.47 4.76 15.11
N PRO A 360 22.06 4.01 14.16
CA PRO A 360 23.01 2.95 14.52
C PRO A 360 24.26 3.53 15.20
N PRO A 361 24.60 3.08 16.42
CA PRO A 361 25.76 3.61 17.13
C PRO A 361 27.06 3.14 16.47
N GLY A 362 28.00 4.05 16.29
CA GLY A 362 29.29 3.74 15.64
C GLY A 362 29.24 3.67 14.11
N LEU A 363 28.07 3.90 13.50
CA LEU A 363 27.93 4.12 12.06
C LEU A 363 28.40 5.54 11.73
N ALA A 364 29.41 5.67 10.87
CA ALA A 364 30.04 6.94 10.58
C ALA A 364 30.49 7.06 9.10
N PRO A 365 30.36 8.24 8.48
CA PRO A 365 29.48 9.34 8.92
C PRO A 365 28.00 8.94 8.76
N ASN A 366 27.12 9.37 9.67
CA ASN A 366 25.66 9.22 9.50
C ASN A 366 24.97 10.50 10.03
N PRO A 367 24.39 11.40 9.22
CA PRO A 367 24.23 11.30 7.76
C PRO A 367 25.55 11.07 7.03
N SER A 368 25.47 10.42 5.87
CA SER A 368 26.62 10.14 5.02
C SER A 368 27.37 11.42 4.61
N ALA A 369 28.59 11.26 4.09
CA ALA A 369 29.32 12.40 3.54
C ALA A 369 28.53 13.04 2.38
N SER A 370 28.56 14.37 2.32
CA SER A 370 27.94 15.13 1.23
C SER A 370 28.49 14.71 -0.12
N ILE A 371 27.59 14.38 -1.06
CA ILE A 371 27.94 14.06 -2.45
C ILE A 371 27.24 15.00 -3.43
N THR A 372 27.74 15.02 -4.65
CA THR A 372 27.02 15.55 -5.82
C THR A 372 26.41 14.40 -6.59
N VAL A 373 25.10 14.44 -6.82
CA VAL A 373 24.41 13.51 -7.73
C VAL A 373 24.29 14.20 -9.09
N PRO A 374 25.09 13.80 -10.09
CA PRO A 374 25.19 14.50 -11.37
C PRO A 374 23.88 14.40 -12.14
N ALA A 375 23.54 15.45 -12.87
CA ALA A 375 22.42 15.46 -13.81
C ALA A 375 22.56 14.34 -14.87
N GLY A 376 21.44 13.98 -15.50
CA GLY A 376 21.44 13.03 -16.63
C GLY A 376 21.30 11.55 -16.26
N GLY A 377 20.91 11.24 -15.02
CA GLY A 377 20.46 9.89 -14.62
C GLY A 377 21.56 8.88 -14.26
N GLY A 378 22.83 9.30 -14.24
CA GLY A 378 23.93 8.44 -13.78
C GLY A 378 23.74 8.04 -12.31
N ALA A 379 23.87 6.74 -12.02
CA ALA A 379 23.82 6.23 -10.66
C ALA A 379 25.09 6.64 -9.89
N VAL A 380 24.91 7.20 -8.70
CA VAL A 380 25.97 7.57 -7.75
C VAL A 380 25.64 7.01 -6.38
N GLU A 381 26.67 6.57 -5.69
CA GLU A 381 26.55 5.95 -4.39
C GLU A 381 26.97 6.91 -3.27
N THR A 382 26.21 6.87 -2.18
CA THR A 382 26.65 7.38 -0.87
C THR A 382 26.53 6.27 0.16
N HIS A 383 27.42 6.26 1.14
CA HIS A 383 27.42 5.24 2.19
C HIS A 383 27.91 5.75 3.54
N SER A 384 27.63 4.93 4.54
CA SER A 384 28.11 5.06 5.91
C SER A 384 28.77 3.74 6.32
N ASP A 385 29.92 3.82 6.98
CA ASP A 385 30.67 2.63 7.40
C ASP A 385 30.33 2.25 8.84
N TRP A 386 30.15 0.95 9.07
CA TRP A 386 29.94 0.38 10.39
C TRP A 386 30.95 -0.73 10.64
N LEU A 387 31.98 -0.40 11.42
CA LEU A 387 33.07 -1.33 11.72
C LEU A 387 32.57 -2.47 12.60
N ALA A 388 32.98 -3.71 12.31
CA ALA A 388 32.51 -4.92 13.02
C ALA A 388 32.56 -4.78 14.55
N GLY A 389 33.65 -4.23 15.08
CA GLY A 389 33.87 -4.07 16.52
C GLY A 389 33.03 -2.98 17.21
N THR A 390 32.30 -2.15 16.45
CA THR A 390 31.44 -1.09 17.02
C THR A 390 29.94 -1.45 16.96
N ILE A 391 29.60 -2.61 16.38
CA ILE A 391 28.22 -3.06 16.22
C ILE A 391 27.72 -3.63 17.55
N PRO A 392 26.63 -3.10 18.12
CA PRO A 392 26.03 -3.67 19.32
C PRO A 392 25.60 -5.13 19.10
N ALA A 393 25.75 -5.95 20.13
CA ALA A 393 25.41 -7.37 20.08
C ALA A 393 23.96 -7.64 19.63
N ALA A 394 23.02 -6.71 19.91
CA ALA A 394 21.64 -6.81 19.46
C ALA A 394 21.52 -6.91 17.93
N TYR A 395 22.27 -6.10 17.17
CA TYR A 395 22.25 -6.15 15.70
C TYR A 395 22.96 -7.39 15.16
N ALA A 396 23.97 -7.91 15.87
CA ALA A 396 24.63 -9.15 15.49
C ALA A 396 23.73 -10.39 15.72
N ALA A 397 22.89 -10.37 16.76
CA ALA A 397 21.92 -11.41 17.05
C ALA A 397 20.71 -11.36 16.10
N HIS A 398 20.28 -10.15 15.71
CA HIS A 398 19.19 -9.91 14.77
C HIS A 398 19.76 -9.44 13.42
N LYS A 399 20.38 -10.34 12.67
CA LYS A 399 21.08 -9.96 11.43
C LYS A 399 20.17 -9.21 10.46
N HIS A 400 18.89 -9.58 10.39
CA HIS A 400 17.93 -8.96 9.49
C HIS A 400 17.35 -7.70 10.10
N GLN A 401 17.65 -6.57 9.47
CA GLN A 401 17.20 -5.25 9.90
C GLN A 401 16.31 -4.62 8.84
N CYS A 402 15.28 -3.91 9.29
CA CYS A 402 14.63 -2.92 8.46
C CYS A 402 15.60 -1.75 8.27
N ILE A 403 15.72 -1.24 7.05
CA ILE A 403 16.56 -0.08 6.73
C ILE A 403 15.67 1.06 6.25
N TRP A 404 15.76 2.21 6.90
CA TRP A 404 15.10 3.43 6.46
C TRP A 404 16.16 4.48 6.16
N VAL A 405 16.15 5.00 4.93
CA VAL A 405 17.03 6.08 4.49
C VAL A 405 16.22 7.36 4.26
N GLN A 406 16.70 8.48 4.79
CA GLN A 406 16.18 9.81 4.51
C GLN A 406 17.28 10.68 3.88
N LEU A 407 16.97 11.29 2.74
CA LEU A 407 17.85 12.23 2.05
C LEU A 407 17.66 13.64 2.58
N SER A 408 18.74 14.40 2.56
CA SER A 408 18.75 15.84 2.85
C SER A 408 19.82 16.53 2.01
N SER A 409 19.70 17.84 1.81
CA SER A 409 20.76 18.66 1.20
C SER A 409 20.83 20.01 1.88
N SER A 410 22.05 20.54 2.01
CA SER A 410 22.29 21.93 2.40
C SER A 410 22.19 22.91 1.23
N SER A 411 21.95 22.41 0.02
CA SER A 411 21.66 23.22 -1.16
C SER A 411 20.22 23.01 -1.63
N ALA A 412 19.74 23.86 -2.55
CA ALA A 412 18.42 23.70 -3.15
C ALA A 412 18.41 22.50 -4.10
N VAL A 413 18.04 21.32 -3.58
CA VAL A 413 17.89 20.08 -4.35
C VAL A 413 16.42 19.73 -4.46
N ASN A 414 15.98 19.36 -5.66
CA ASN A 414 14.69 18.70 -5.83
C ASN A 414 14.85 17.20 -5.57
N PHE A 415 14.12 16.68 -4.59
CA PHE A 415 14.06 15.25 -4.32
C PHE A 415 12.78 14.68 -4.93
N ALA A 416 12.93 13.91 -6.02
CA ALA A 416 11.83 13.12 -6.56
C ALA A 416 11.46 11.96 -5.61
N GLN A 417 12.43 11.49 -4.80
CA GLN A 417 12.20 10.62 -3.67
C GLN A 417 13.16 11.01 -2.53
N SER A 418 12.62 11.56 -1.44
CA SER A 418 13.43 12.02 -0.30
C SER A 418 13.62 10.96 0.77
N SER A 419 12.90 9.84 0.70
CA SER A 419 13.03 8.77 1.68
C SER A 419 12.56 7.41 1.14
N VAL A 420 13.13 6.33 1.66
CA VAL A 420 12.72 4.97 1.34
C VAL A 420 12.94 4.02 2.51
N ARG A 421 12.01 3.09 2.69
CA ARG A 421 12.10 1.99 3.65
C ARG A 421 12.25 0.67 2.90
N ARG A 422 13.26 -0.12 3.29
CA ARG A 422 13.45 -1.51 2.86
C ARG A 422 13.18 -2.42 4.04
N ASN A 423 12.08 -3.16 3.96
CA ASN A 423 11.66 -4.12 4.97
C ASN A 423 11.23 -5.45 4.33
N MET A 424 11.98 -5.87 3.32
CA MET A 424 11.74 -7.09 2.57
C MET A 424 13.06 -7.79 2.26
N ASP A 425 13.01 -9.11 2.31
CA ASP A 425 14.14 -10.01 2.09
C ASP A 425 13.84 -10.94 0.89
N PHE A 426 14.89 -11.45 0.26
CA PHE A 426 14.85 -12.41 -0.83
C PHE A 426 15.39 -13.74 -0.33
N ILE A 427 14.60 -14.80 -0.42
CA ILE A 427 14.97 -16.10 0.13
C ILE A 427 14.77 -17.23 -0.88
N ASN A 428 15.61 -18.26 -0.80
CA ASN A 428 15.33 -19.56 -1.39
C ASN A 428 14.49 -20.36 -0.39
N LEU A 429 13.30 -20.78 -0.80
CA LEU A 429 12.27 -21.30 0.09
C LEU A 429 12.12 -22.81 -0.08
N SER A 430 12.38 -23.52 1.01
CA SER A 430 11.70 -24.78 1.33
C SER A 430 11.02 -24.61 2.68
N GLU A 431 11.75 -24.08 3.65
CA GLU A 431 11.24 -23.66 4.95
C GLU A 431 12.14 -22.52 5.47
N VAL A 432 11.54 -21.47 6.01
CA VAL A 432 12.25 -20.42 6.74
C VAL A 432 11.46 -20.08 8.00
N GLU A 433 12.18 -19.82 9.09
CA GLU A 433 11.60 -19.37 10.35
C GLU A 433 12.42 -18.21 10.89
N ARG A 434 11.76 -17.13 11.29
CA ARG A 434 12.42 -15.91 11.78
C ARG A 434 11.53 -15.13 12.74
N PRO A 435 12.10 -14.56 13.82
CA PRO A 435 11.35 -13.61 14.65
C PRO A 435 11.15 -12.27 13.92
N ALA A 436 9.93 -11.75 13.94
CA ALA A 436 9.55 -10.38 13.60
C ALA A 436 9.19 -9.60 14.87
N GLU A 437 9.59 -8.33 14.95
CA GLU A 437 9.21 -7.45 16.05
C GLU A 437 8.13 -6.46 15.63
N VAL A 438 7.11 -6.31 16.47
CA VAL A 438 6.06 -5.29 16.33
C VAL A 438 6.20 -4.29 17.46
N SER A 439 6.49 -3.04 17.11
CA SER A 439 6.79 -1.98 18.07
C SER A 439 5.54 -1.15 18.41
N GLY A 440 5.32 -0.91 19.70
CA GLY A 440 4.37 0.07 20.24
C GLY A 440 5.04 1.40 20.60
N VAL A 441 6.31 1.60 20.26
CA VAL A 441 7.10 2.82 20.51
C VAL A 441 6.71 3.92 19.53
N GLY A 442 6.62 5.16 20.03
CA GLY A 442 6.34 6.35 19.22
C GLY A 442 4.87 6.60 18.92
N TYR A 443 3.98 5.69 19.35
CA TYR A 443 2.53 5.90 19.26
C TYR A 443 2.01 6.69 20.46
N PRO A 444 0.96 7.52 20.28
CA PRO A 444 0.23 8.11 21.40
C PRO A 444 -0.29 7.02 22.36
N PRO A 445 -0.51 7.31 23.65
CA PRO A 445 -1.06 6.33 24.59
C PRO A 445 -2.36 5.67 24.07
N PRO A 446 -2.60 4.38 24.38
CA PRO A 446 -3.84 3.70 24.02
C PRO A 446 -5.08 4.48 24.47
N LYS A 447 -6.08 4.56 23.59
CA LYS A 447 -7.30 5.38 23.82
C LYS A 447 -8.09 4.93 25.04
N ASP A 448 -8.07 3.64 25.35
CA ASP A 448 -8.73 3.04 26.52
C ASP A 448 -7.94 3.24 27.83
N GLY A 449 -6.79 3.92 27.79
CA GLY A 449 -5.89 4.05 28.93
C GLY A 449 -5.15 2.76 29.29
N GLY A 450 -5.23 1.74 28.43
CA GLY A 450 -4.55 0.46 28.59
C GLY A 450 -3.03 0.56 28.50
N LYS A 451 -2.35 -0.55 28.81
CA LYS A 451 -0.89 -0.68 28.71
C LYS A 451 -0.43 -1.27 27.37
N THR A 452 -1.38 -1.58 26.49
CA THR A 452 -1.13 -2.23 25.21
C THR A 452 -1.93 -1.56 24.10
N HIS A 453 -1.33 -1.49 22.93
CA HIS A 453 -1.97 -1.18 21.67
C HIS A 453 -2.58 -2.43 21.03
N ASP A 454 -3.61 -2.19 20.23
CA ASP A 454 -4.26 -3.21 19.42
C ASP A 454 -3.83 -3.05 17.98
N PHE A 455 -3.19 -4.09 17.45
CA PHE A 455 -2.76 -4.16 16.06
C PHE A 455 -3.58 -5.19 15.29
N LEU A 456 -3.78 -4.91 14.01
CA LEU A 456 -4.26 -5.85 13.01
C LEU A 456 -3.12 -6.13 12.02
N LEU A 457 -2.91 -7.41 11.73
CA LEU A 457 -1.93 -7.90 10.76
C LEU A 457 -2.67 -8.50 9.57
N PHE A 458 -2.42 -7.98 8.38
CA PHE A 458 -3.01 -8.46 7.14
C PHE A 458 -1.92 -9.06 6.25
N THR A 459 -2.01 -10.37 6.02
CA THR A 459 -1.06 -11.09 5.18
C THR A 459 -1.61 -11.33 3.78
N HIS A 460 -0.82 -10.97 2.78
CA HIS A 460 -1.08 -11.11 1.36
C HIS A 460 0.01 -11.98 0.74
N VAL A 461 -0.38 -12.86 -0.17
CA VAL A 461 0.55 -13.78 -0.82
C VAL A 461 0.23 -13.89 -2.29
N ARG A 462 1.04 -13.23 -3.12
CA ARG A 462 0.96 -13.40 -4.57
C ARG A 462 1.84 -14.54 -5.04
N LYS A 463 1.35 -15.29 -6.02
CA LYS A 463 2.07 -16.41 -6.64
C LYS A 463 2.44 -16.04 -8.07
N ILE A 464 3.74 -15.89 -8.33
CA ILE A 464 4.26 -15.47 -9.62
C ILE A 464 5.06 -16.61 -10.23
N ARG A 465 4.58 -17.18 -11.33
CA ARG A 465 5.27 -18.25 -12.06
C ARG A 465 6.34 -17.61 -12.94
N VAL A 466 7.61 -17.94 -12.75
CA VAL A 466 8.71 -17.31 -13.50
C VAL A 466 8.56 -17.52 -15.01
N ARG A 467 8.08 -18.70 -15.42
CA ARG A 467 7.78 -19.00 -16.83
C ARG A 467 6.78 -18.03 -17.47
N ASP A 468 5.86 -17.48 -16.69
CA ASP A 468 4.84 -16.56 -17.20
C ASP A 468 5.45 -15.17 -17.49
N LEU A 469 6.51 -14.80 -16.76
CA LEU A 469 7.27 -13.57 -16.99
C LEU A 469 8.15 -13.65 -18.25
N MET A 470 8.65 -14.84 -18.59
CA MET A 470 9.62 -15.04 -19.67
C MET A 470 8.97 -15.18 -21.07
N GLY A 471 7.69 -15.56 -21.15
CA GLY A 471 7.15 -16.18 -22.36
C GLY A 471 6.40 -15.30 -23.37
N LYS A 472 6.20 -13.98 -23.15
CA LYS A 472 5.08 -13.28 -23.84
C LYS A 472 5.28 -11.85 -24.35
N GLY A 473 6.50 -11.29 -24.34
CA GLY A 473 6.66 -9.86 -24.63
C GLY A 473 5.85 -8.98 -23.66
N ALA A 474 5.59 -9.51 -22.46
CA ALA A 474 4.88 -8.80 -21.42
C ALA A 474 5.69 -7.59 -20.96
N VAL A 475 5.00 -6.48 -20.74
CA VAL A 475 5.61 -5.30 -20.14
C VAL A 475 5.67 -5.56 -18.63
N LEU A 476 6.86 -5.86 -18.12
CA LEU A 476 7.10 -5.93 -16.68
C LEU A 476 7.39 -4.53 -16.17
N GLY A 477 6.74 -4.14 -15.08
CA GLY A 477 7.16 -2.95 -14.35
C GLY A 477 8.55 -3.10 -13.78
N ASP A 478 9.25 -1.97 -13.65
CA ASP A 478 10.59 -1.89 -13.05
C ASP A 478 10.64 -2.59 -11.68
N GLU A 479 9.58 -2.48 -10.87
CA GLU A 479 9.46 -3.15 -9.57
C GLU A 479 9.52 -4.68 -9.70
N MET A 480 8.69 -5.26 -10.59
CA MET A 480 8.61 -6.70 -10.76
C MET A 480 9.88 -7.27 -11.36
N LEU A 481 10.48 -6.54 -12.31
CA LEU A 481 11.75 -6.92 -12.91
C LEU A 481 12.86 -6.96 -11.85
N ALA A 482 12.94 -5.93 -11.01
CA ALA A 482 13.92 -5.86 -9.94
C ALA A 482 13.68 -6.93 -8.86
N PHE A 483 12.42 -7.24 -8.53
CA PHE A 483 12.11 -8.36 -7.62
C PHE A 483 12.50 -9.71 -8.20
N ALA A 484 12.15 -9.97 -9.46
CA ALA A 484 12.52 -11.21 -10.13
C ALA A 484 14.04 -11.35 -10.19
N ALA A 485 14.75 -10.31 -10.61
CA ALA A 485 16.21 -10.30 -10.66
C ALA A 485 16.82 -10.57 -9.27
N GLY A 486 16.36 -9.86 -8.24
CA GLY A 486 16.86 -10.01 -6.87
C GLY A 486 16.60 -11.41 -6.28
N ALA A 487 15.46 -12.02 -6.59
CA ALA A 487 15.11 -13.37 -6.16
C ALA A 487 15.92 -14.44 -6.91
N LEU A 488 16.09 -14.26 -8.23
CA LEU A 488 16.82 -15.21 -9.06
C LEU A 488 18.32 -15.18 -8.77
N GLN A 489 18.89 -14.03 -8.39
CA GLN A 489 20.30 -13.87 -8.02
C GLN A 489 20.67 -14.45 -6.63
N GLN A 490 19.69 -14.86 -5.81
CA GLN A 490 20.01 -15.47 -4.52
C GLN A 490 20.81 -16.76 -4.71
N PRO A 491 21.91 -16.96 -3.96
CA PRO A 491 22.76 -18.14 -4.09
C PRO A 491 21.95 -19.41 -3.82
N GLY A 492 21.65 -20.15 -4.88
CA GLY A 492 21.15 -21.53 -4.81
C GLY A 492 22.29 -22.53 -5.03
N PRO A 493 22.01 -23.84 -4.95
CA PRO A 493 22.98 -24.87 -5.33
C PRO A 493 23.38 -24.80 -6.83
N LEU A 494 22.69 -23.99 -7.63
CA LEU A 494 23.00 -23.74 -9.03
C LEU A 494 23.49 -22.29 -9.22
N PRO A 495 24.60 -22.06 -9.93
CA PRO A 495 25.08 -20.73 -10.25
C PRO A 495 24.07 -20.03 -11.17
N VAL A 496 23.65 -18.83 -10.77
CA VAL A 496 22.76 -17.97 -11.55
C VAL A 496 23.64 -17.28 -12.59
N PRO A 497 23.45 -17.50 -13.91
CA PRO A 497 24.12 -16.68 -14.92
C PRO A 497 23.71 -15.22 -14.71
N ASN A 498 24.63 -14.27 -14.92
CA ASN A 498 24.31 -12.84 -14.90
C ASN A 498 23.12 -12.58 -15.83
N LEU A 499 21.92 -12.44 -15.24
CA LEU A 499 20.70 -12.10 -15.93
C LEU A 499 20.79 -10.62 -16.28
N GLU A 500 21.43 -10.30 -17.41
CA GLU A 500 21.11 -9.07 -18.14
C GLU A 500 19.70 -9.23 -18.70
N MET A 501 18.68 -9.03 -17.84
CA MET A 501 17.27 -9.12 -18.22
C MET A 501 16.85 -8.07 -19.26
N ALA A 502 17.76 -7.17 -19.66
CA ALA A 502 17.58 -6.27 -20.78
C ALA A 502 17.73 -6.96 -22.16
N SER A 503 18.24 -8.20 -22.23
CA SER A 503 18.27 -8.97 -23.48
C SER A 503 17.34 -10.18 -23.40
N ILE A 504 16.22 -10.11 -24.12
CA ILE A 504 15.21 -11.17 -24.32
C ILE A 504 15.79 -12.35 -25.16
N ALA A 505 17.11 -12.58 -25.11
CA ALA A 505 17.80 -13.59 -25.90
C ALA A 505 18.79 -14.38 -25.03
N VAL A 506 18.29 -15.15 -24.06
CA VAL A 506 19.12 -16.09 -23.29
C VAL A 506 18.65 -17.53 -23.53
N GLY A 507 19.62 -18.36 -23.94
CA GLY A 507 19.47 -19.78 -24.26
C GLY A 507 19.11 -20.67 -23.07
N ASP A 508 18.67 -21.88 -23.43
CA ASP A 508 18.23 -23.01 -22.59
C ASP A 508 17.47 -22.66 -21.30
N GLN A 509 16.32 -22.01 -21.48
CA GLN A 509 15.33 -21.59 -20.48
C GLN A 509 14.64 -22.75 -19.70
N ARG A 510 15.19 -23.97 -19.72
CA ARG A 510 14.63 -25.12 -19.02
C ARG A 510 14.76 -25.01 -17.50
N GLU A 511 15.80 -24.34 -17.02
CA GLU A 511 16.16 -24.32 -15.60
C GLU A 511 15.12 -23.62 -14.71
N TRP A 512 14.41 -22.62 -15.23
CA TRP A 512 13.46 -21.80 -14.45
C TRP A 512 11.99 -22.16 -14.68
N ARG A 513 11.72 -23.21 -15.46
CA ARG A 513 10.36 -23.57 -15.89
C ARG A 513 9.46 -23.94 -14.71
N ASP A 514 10.05 -24.54 -13.68
CA ASP A 514 9.35 -25.03 -12.49
C ASP A 514 9.53 -24.09 -11.29
N THR A 515 10.07 -22.89 -11.52
CA THR A 515 10.29 -21.88 -10.47
C THR A 515 9.06 -21.00 -10.28
N VAL A 516 8.72 -20.78 -9.00
CA VAL A 516 7.69 -19.85 -8.55
C VAL A 516 8.31 -18.86 -7.56
N LEU A 517 7.84 -17.61 -7.61
CA LEU A 517 8.12 -16.58 -6.63
C LEU A 517 6.84 -16.34 -5.82
N TYR A 518 6.95 -16.44 -4.50
CA TYR A 518 5.92 -16.01 -3.57
C TYR A 518 6.26 -14.62 -3.05
N LEU A 519 5.42 -13.65 -3.35
CA LEU A 519 5.48 -12.33 -2.74
C LEU A 519 4.60 -12.37 -1.48
N TRP A 520 5.23 -12.59 -0.33
CA TRP A 520 4.57 -12.67 0.97
C TRP A 520 4.75 -11.35 1.71
N ILE A 521 3.67 -10.66 2.01
CA ILE A 521 3.68 -9.34 2.65
C ILE A 521 2.71 -9.36 3.81
N THR A 522 3.14 -8.83 4.95
CA THR A 522 2.26 -8.57 6.09
C THR A 522 2.22 -7.08 6.39
N GLU A 523 1.04 -6.48 6.17
CA GLU A 523 0.73 -5.11 6.56
C GLU A 523 0.32 -5.08 8.04
N GLY A 524 0.80 -4.09 8.77
CA GLY A 524 0.45 -3.87 10.16
C GLY A 524 -0.28 -2.56 10.34
N TYR A 525 -1.41 -2.60 11.05
CA TYR A 525 -2.14 -1.38 11.40
C TYR A 525 -2.46 -1.34 12.87
N ARG A 526 -2.35 -0.14 13.46
CA ARG A 526 -2.78 0.09 14.84
C ARG A 526 -4.23 0.60 14.84
N ARG A 527 -5.07 0.03 15.71
CA ARG A 527 -6.43 0.50 15.97
C ARG A 527 -6.38 1.85 16.68
N THR A 528 -7.08 2.85 16.15
CA THR A 528 -7.04 4.22 16.68
C THR A 528 -8.26 4.56 17.55
N GLY A 529 -9.33 3.78 17.43
CA GLY A 529 -10.65 4.09 17.96
C GLY A 529 -11.31 5.33 17.36
N GLN A 530 -10.74 5.93 16.31
CA GLN A 530 -11.41 6.94 15.49
C GLN A 530 -12.26 6.23 14.43
N THR A 531 -13.31 6.88 13.95
CA THR A 531 -14.21 6.27 12.97
C THR A 531 -14.43 7.17 11.77
N LEU A 532 -14.64 6.53 10.62
CA LEU A 532 -15.07 7.14 9.39
C LEU A 532 -16.36 6.44 8.94
N THR A 533 -17.40 7.22 8.66
CA THR A 533 -18.69 6.71 8.21
C THR A 533 -18.89 7.05 6.75
N ILE A 534 -19.07 6.03 5.91
CA ILE A 534 -19.33 6.16 4.48
C ILE A 534 -20.69 5.50 4.20
N GLY A 535 -21.66 6.32 3.79
CA GLY A 535 -23.05 5.87 3.70
C GLY A 535 -23.59 5.42 5.06
N LYS A 536 -23.92 4.14 5.18
CA LYS A 536 -24.48 3.55 6.42
C LYS A 536 -23.44 2.82 7.28
N ILE A 537 -22.18 2.83 6.87
CA ILE A 537 -21.15 1.95 7.41
C ILE A 537 -20.14 2.78 8.14
N THR A 538 -19.98 2.51 9.43
CA THR A 538 -18.98 3.13 10.29
C THR A 538 -17.82 2.18 10.42
N ALA A 539 -16.67 2.57 9.85
CA ALA A 539 -15.43 1.82 9.89
C ALA A 539 -14.47 2.46 10.88
N GLU A 540 -13.72 1.65 11.63
CA GLU A 540 -12.63 2.15 12.45
C GLU A 540 -11.45 2.57 11.57
N VAL A 541 -10.96 3.80 11.75
CA VAL A 541 -9.76 4.28 11.08
C VAL A 541 -8.55 3.58 11.68
N LEU A 542 -7.78 2.91 10.82
CA LEU A 542 -6.55 2.27 11.22
C LEU A 542 -5.36 3.16 10.87
N ASP A 543 -4.36 3.14 11.75
CA ASP A 543 -3.09 3.86 11.58
C ASP A 543 -2.11 2.98 10.79
N GLU A 544 -1.77 3.44 9.59
CA GLU A 544 -0.88 2.80 8.61
C GLU A 544 0.62 3.02 8.88
N GLY A 545 0.94 3.84 9.89
CA GLY A 545 2.31 4.14 10.30
C GLY A 545 3.23 2.93 10.56
N PRO A 546 2.77 1.78 11.08
CA PRO A 546 3.64 0.61 11.26
C PRO A 546 4.24 0.10 9.93
N GLY A 547 3.53 0.31 8.82
CA GLY A 547 3.91 -0.10 7.48
C GLY A 547 3.74 -1.59 7.24
N ALA A 548 4.69 -2.18 6.52
CA ALA A 548 4.65 -3.61 6.16
C ALA A 548 6.05 -4.22 6.21
N PHE A 549 6.09 -5.55 6.35
CA PHE A 549 7.29 -6.37 6.20
C PHE A 549 6.98 -7.60 5.33
N GLY A 550 7.99 -8.21 4.72
CA GLY A 550 7.74 -9.34 3.83
C GLY A 550 8.96 -10.07 3.29
N TYR A 551 8.67 -10.98 2.37
CA TYR A 551 9.64 -11.78 1.61
C TYR A 551 9.25 -11.82 0.13
N VAL A 552 10.27 -11.84 -0.73
CA VAL A 552 10.19 -12.45 -2.06
C VAL A 552 10.85 -13.83 -1.95
N ALA A 553 10.02 -14.87 -1.94
CA ALA A 553 10.47 -16.22 -1.70
C ALA A 553 10.48 -17.05 -2.98
N ARG A 554 11.67 -17.43 -3.46
CA ARG A 554 11.86 -18.30 -4.63
C ARG A 554 11.71 -19.75 -4.23
N HIS A 555 10.95 -20.54 -4.99
CA HIS A 555 10.80 -21.98 -4.77
C HIS A 555 10.84 -22.75 -6.10
N GLU A 556 11.42 -23.95 -6.09
CA GLU A 556 11.42 -24.92 -7.20
C GLU A 556 10.38 -25.98 -6.92
N GLY A 557 9.26 -25.95 -7.65
CA GLY A 557 8.05 -26.70 -7.31
C GLY A 557 6.81 -25.85 -7.55
N ILE A 558 6.50 -25.59 -8.82
CA ILE A 558 5.45 -24.62 -9.20
C ILE A 558 4.07 -24.92 -8.61
N ASP A 559 3.78 -26.18 -8.30
CA ASP A 559 2.50 -26.66 -7.76
C ASP A 559 2.56 -27.01 -6.28
N ASP A 560 3.72 -26.85 -5.65
CA ASP A 560 3.91 -27.19 -4.24
C ASP A 560 3.11 -26.21 -3.36
N PRO A 561 2.32 -26.73 -2.40
CA PRO A 561 1.66 -25.95 -1.37
C PRO A 561 2.59 -24.93 -0.70
N PHE A 562 2.14 -23.68 -0.63
CA PHE A 562 2.77 -22.64 0.18
C PHE A 562 1.93 -22.38 1.42
N SER A 563 2.59 -22.29 2.57
CA SER A 563 1.97 -21.97 3.85
C SER A 563 2.81 -21.00 4.67
N TRP A 564 2.16 -20.34 5.62
CA TRP A 564 2.81 -19.50 6.61
C TRP A 564 2.13 -19.61 7.97
N SER A 565 2.86 -19.30 9.03
CA SER A 565 2.29 -19.12 10.36
C SER A 565 2.92 -17.98 11.14
N PHE A 566 2.12 -17.43 12.05
CA PHE A 566 2.56 -16.59 13.14
C PHE A 566 2.35 -17.28 14.47
N GLU A 567 3.33 -17.15 15.35
CA GLU A 567 3.21 -17.55 16.75
C GLU A 567 3.80 -16.45 17.64
N GLY A 568 3.12 -16.07 18.70
CA GLY A 568 3.63 -15.05 19.61
C GLY A 568 2.65 -14.67 20.72
N PRO A 569 3.14 -14.04 21.80
CA PRO A 569 2.28 -13.63 22.90
C PRO A 569 1.30 -12.55 22.43
N GLY A 570 0.03 -12.71 22.80
CA GLY A 570 -1.02 -11.73 22.49
C GLY A 570 -1.51 -11.76 21.04
N LEU A 571 -1.06 -12.72 20.23
CA LEU A 571 -1.61 -12.99 18.90
C LEU A 571 -2.98 -13.66 19.02
N THR A 572 -3.91 -13.31 18.15
CA THR A 572 -5.21 -13.97 18.01
C THR A 572 -5.57 -14.03 16.54
N ARG A 573 -5.84 -15.23 16.04
CA ARG A 573 -6.27 -15.42 14.66
C ARG A 573 -7.74 -15.03 14.55
N ARG A 574 -8.05 -14.14 13.61
CA ARG A 574 -9.44 -13.69 13.37
C ARG A 574 -10.05 -14.41 12.19
N ARG A 575 -9.27 -14.55 11.10
CA ARG A 575 -9.57 -15.36 9.92
C ARG A 575 -8.26 -15.66 9.19
N PRO A 576 -8.24 -16.53 8.16
CA PRO A 576 -7.03 -16.74 7.37
C PRO A 576 -6.40 -15.42 6.93
N GLY A 577 -5.11 -15.25 7.22
CA GLY A 577 -4.34 -14.05 6.87
C GLY A 577 -4.70 -12.77 7.64
N VAL A 578 -5.58 -12.82 8.63
CA VAL A 578 -5.91 -11.66 9.49
C VAL A 578 -5.76 -12.03 10.96
N HIS A 579 -4.88 -11.30 11.65
CA HIS A 579 -4.57 -11.53 13.05
C HIS A 579 -4.69 -10.25 13.86
N GLY A 580 -5.26 -10.36 15.06
CA GLY A 580 -5.11 -9.34 16.10
C GLY A 580 -3.82 -9.57 16.89
N LEU A 581 -3.17 -8.49 17.33
CA LEU A 581 -1.98 -8.56 18.16
C LEU A 581 -2.01 -7.48 19.25
N LYS A 582 -1.77 -7.89 20.50
CA LYS A 582 -1.54 -6.96 21.62
C LYS A 582 -0.05 -6.60 21.70
N VAL A 583 0.26 -5.30 21.70
CA VAL A 583 1.64 -4.80 21.74
C VAL A 583 1.79 -3.82 22.90
N PRO A 584 2.74 -3.99 23.83
CA PRO A 584 2.95 -3.04 24.92
C PRO A 584 3.18 -1.61 24.41
N HIS A 585 2.55 -0.62 25.04
CA HIS A 585 2.86 0.78 24.78
C HIS A 585 4.31 1.06 25.16
N ASP A 586 5.07 1.70 24.27
CA ASP A 586 6.51 1.95 24.42
C ASP A 586 7.35 0.67 24.57
N GLY A 587 6.81 -0.47 24.14
CA GLY A 587 7.50 -1.75 24.12
C GLY A 587 7.37 -2.44 22.77
N VAL A 588 7.75 -3.72 22.75
CA VAL A 588 7.80 -4.55 21.54
C VAL A 588 7.20 -5.92 21.86
N THR A 589 6.48 -6.48 20.88
CA THR A 589 6.08 -7.90 20.86
C THR A 589 6.82 -8.62 19.75
N THR A 590 7.36 -9.80 20.04
CA THR A 590 8.02 -10.67 19.04
C THR A 590 7.05 -11.74 18.54
N LEU A 591 6.96 -11.89 17.22
CA LEU A 591 6.26 -12.97 16.52
C LEU A 591 7.28 -13.90 15.89
N ASN A 592 7.16 -15.21 16.08
CA ASN A 592 7.83 -16.18 15.23
C ASN A 592 7.04 -16.29 13.92
N VAL A 593 7.71 -15.99 12.82
CA VAL A 593 7.16 -16.08 11.46
C VAL A 593 7.77 -17.29 10.79
N LYS A 594 6.93 -18.15 10.23
CA LYS A 594 7.37 -19.33 9.48
C LYS A 594 6.74 -19.31 8.09
N LEU A 595 7.54 -19.61 7.07
CA LEU A 595 7.09 -19.80 5.69
C LEU A 595 7.58 -21.16 5.22
N LYS A 596 6.74 -21.91 4.51
CA LYS A 596 7.07 -23.24 4.01
C LYS A 596 6.46 -23.46 2.62
N ALA A 597 7.25 -24.03 1.71
CA ALA A 597 6.79 -24.54 0.43
C ALA A 597 7.25 -25.99 0.27
N ASP A 598 6.29 -26.92 0.20
CA ASP A 598 6.53 -28.36 0.24
C ASP A 598 5.38 -29.09 -0.45
N LYS A 599 5.70 -30.04 -1.33
CA LYS A 599 4.77 -30.89 -2.10
C LYS A 599 3.63 -31.46 -1.25
N ASP A 600 3.95 -31.94 -0.06
CA ASP A 600 3.00 -32.58 0.87
C ASP A 600 2.60 -31.66 2.03
N GLY A 601 2.97 -30.37 1.95
CA GLY A 601 2.72 -29.37 2.97
C GLY A 601 1.27 -28.86 2.99
N PRO A 602 0.88 -28.17 4.08
CA PRO A 602 -0.39 -27.49 4.14
C PRO A 602 -0.40 -26.26 3.21
N ARG A 603 -1.60 -25.71 2.98
CA ARG A 603 -1.82 -24.52 2.15
C ARG A 603 -2.30 -23.35 2.99
N GLY A 604 -1.78 -22.16 2.71
CA GLY A 604 -2.26 -20.93 3.31
C GLY A 604 -1.78 -20.67 4.74
N ASP A 605 -2.58 -19.91 5.47
CA ASP A 605 -2.34 -19.57 6.86
C ASP A 605 -2.59 -20.77 7.79
N VAL A 606 -1.52 -21.28 8.41
CA VAL A 606 -1.55 -22.38 9.38
C VAL A 606 -1.26 -21.91 10.81
N SER A 607 -1.40 -20.60 11.07
CA SER A 607 -1.27 -20.04 12.42
C SER A 607 -2.28 -20.70 13.36
N THR A 608 -1.80 -21.04 14.56
CA THR A 608 -2.64 -21.56 15.64
C THR A 608 -2.86 -20.46 16.65
N ASP A 609 -4.06 -20.39 17.22
CA ASP A 609 -4.25 -19.53 18.39
C ASP A 609 -3.35 -20.04 19.51
N PRO A 610 -2.66 -19.14 20.25
CA PRO A 610 -1.95 -19.55 21.44
C PRO A 610 -2.95 -20.28 22.35
N PRO A 611 -2.57 -21.41 22.96
CA PRO A 611 -3.47 -22.13 23.85
C PRO A 611 -4.03 -21.14 24.86
N ALA A 612 -5.37 -21.04 24.93
CA ALA A 612 -6.05 -20.16 25.87
C ALA A 612 -5.36 -20.36 27.22
N LYS A 613 -4.71 -19.30 27.74
CA LYS A 613 -4.00 -19.39 29.01
C LYS A 613 -4.94 -20.09 29.99
N GLY A 614 -4.54 -21.26 30.49
CA GLY A 614 -5.31 -21.99 31.49
C GLY A 614 -5.67 -21.06 32.66
N PRO A 615 -6.72 -21.37 33.42
CA PRO A 615 -7.26 -20.49 34.47
C PRO A 615 -6.13 -19.91 35.31
N GLY A 616 -6.04 -18.58 35.29
CA GLY A 616 -4.84 -17.83 35.62
C GLY A 616 -4.28 -18.14 37.01
N ILE A 617 -2.95 -18.20 37.07
CA ILE A 617 -2.21 -18.03 38.32
C ILE A 617 -2.50 -16.60 38.81
N GLY A 618 -3.15 -16.50 39.98
CA GLY A 618 -3.67 -15.27 40.55
C GLY A 618 -2.64 -14.17 40.74
N GLY A 619 -2.91 -13.01 40.16
CA GLY A 619 -2.43 -11.71 40.64
C GLY A 619 -3.59 -10.98 41.31
N PRO A 620 -3.43 -10.42 42.52
CA PRO A 620 -4.49 -9.76 43.23
C PRO A 620 -4.53 -8.30 42.78
N ASP A 621 -5.40 -7.96 41.84
CA ASP A 621 -5.91 -6.59 41.71
C ASP A 621 -7.29 -6.63 41.03
N GLY A 622 -8.28 -6.25 41.83
CA GLY A 622 -9.70 -6.36 41.52
C GLY A 622 -10.19 -5.25 40.58
N GLY A 623 -11.09 -5.65 39.69
CA GLY A 623 -11.83 -4.77 38.79
C GLY A 623 -12.50 -5.57 37.68
N SER A 624 -13.31 -6.58 38.03
CA SER A 624 -14.05 -7.36 37.04
C SER A 624 -15.13 -6.49 36.40
N VAL A 625 -14.89 -6.05 35.17
CA VAL A 625 -15.97 -5.74 34.24
C VAL A 625 -16.52 -7.09 33.80
N SER A 626 -17.75 -7.40 34.19
CA SER A 626 -18.43 -8.63 33.79
C SER A 626 -18.63 -8.61 32.27
N SER A 627 -17.78 -9.33 31.54
CA SER A 627 -18.11 -9.81 30.21
C SER A 627 -19.35 -10.68 30.35
N GLY A 628 -20.48 -10.20 29.85
CA GLY A 628 -21.73 -10.96 29.85
C GLY A 628 -21.48 -12.33 29.22
N ASP A 629 -21.77 -13.38 29.99
CA ASP A 629 -21.73 -14.74 29.50
C ASP A 629 -22.55 -14.84 28.21
N GLY A 630 -21.88 -15.24 27.14
CA GLY A 630 -22.55 -15.56 25.89
C GLY A 630 -23.65 -16.61 26.13
N PRO A 631 -24.69 -16.64 25.27
CA PRO A 631 -25.79 -17.57 25.44
C PRO A 631 -25.27 -19.00 25.50
N THR A 632 -25.49 -19.68 26.63
CA THR A 632 -25.22 -21.11 26.78
C THR A 632 -25.88 -21.91 25.66
N ALA A 633 -25.38 -23.11 25.34
CA ALA A 633 -25.97 -23.97 24.32
C ALA A 633 -27.50 -24.20 24.52
N ALA A 634 -27.97 -24.19 25.77
CA ALA A 634 -29.39 -24.25 26.11
C ALA A 634 -30.19 -23.00 25.69
N THR A 635 -29.56 -21.82 25.69
CA THR A 635 -30.15 -20.56 25.24
C THR A 635 -30.29 -20.52 23.72
N VAL A 636 -29.29 -21.04 22.98
CA VAL A 636 -29.35 -21.18 21.52
C VAL A 636 -30.41 -22.19 21.09
N GLU A 637 -30.48 -23.34 21.77
CA GLU A 637 -31.48 -24.37 21.48
C GLU A 637 -32.92 -23.86 21.71
N ASN A 638 -33.14 -23.08 22.78
CA ASN A 638 -34.43 -22.46 23.06
C ASN A 638 -34.78 -21.35 22.06
N TRP A 639 -33.81 -20.61 21.54
CA TRP A 639 -34.02 -19.61 20.50
C TRP A 639 -34.41 -20.27 19.16
N VAL A 640 -33.71 -21.33 18.76
CA VAL A 640 -34.05 -22.12 17.55
C VAL A 640 -35.46 -22.72 17.68
N LYS A 641 -35.78 -23.33 18.83
CA LYS A 641 -37.13 -23.90 19.09
C LYS A 641 -38.24 -22.85 19.08
N ARG A 642 -37.97 -21.62 19.54
CA ARG A 642 -38.96 -20.52 19.49
C ARG A 642 -39.19 -20.04 18.06
N ASN A 643 -38.13 -19.84 17.28
CA ASN A 643 -38.26 -19.31 15.92
C ASN A 643 -38.80 -20.34 14.92
N PHE A 644 -38.52 -21.63 15.14
CA PHE A 644 -39.09 -22.70 14.31
C PHE A 644 -40.62 -22.80 14.41
N LYS A 645 -41.21 -22.48 15.58
CA LYS A 645 -42.67 -22.41 15.74
C LYS A 645 -43.30 -21.26 14.97
N TRP A 646 -42.65 -20.10 14.89
CA TRP A 646 -43.14 -18.95 14.13
C TRP A 646 -43.12 -19.21 12.62
N TRP A 647 -42.09 -19.90 12.12
CA TRP A 647 -42.00 -20.30 10.72
C TRP A 647 -43.14 -21.24 10.29
N TRP A 648 -43.49 -22.22 11.12
CA TRP A 648 -44.64 -23.11 10.86
C TRP A 648 -45.98 -22.38 10.86
N LEU A 649 -46.14 -21.41 11.76
CA LEU A 649 -47.35 -20.59 11.83
C LEU A 649 -47.52 -19.70 10.60
N LEU A 650 -46.41 -19.13 10.10
CA LEU A 650 -46.39 -18.33 8.87
C LEU A 650 -46.76 -19.18 7.64
N ILE A 651 -46.18 -20.38 7.52
CA ILE A 651 -46.49 -21.31 6.42
C ILE A 651 -47.96 -21.71 6.44
N LEU A 652 -48.52 -22.03 7.61
CA LEU A 652 -49.94 -22.33 7.76
C LEU A 652 -50.84 -21.15 7.35
N LEU A 653 -50.45 -19.92 7.71
CA LEU A 653 -51.17 -18.71 7.33
C LEU A 653 -51.15 -18.48 5.81
N ILE A 654 -50.00 -18.69 5.16
CA ILE A 654 -49.87 -18.61 3.70
C ILE A 654 -50.75 -19.66 3.01
N ILE A 655 -50.74 -20.91 3.50
CA ILE A 655 -51.59 -21.98 2.96
C ILE A 655 -53.07 -21.63 3.13
N LEU A 656 -53.48 -21.10 4.27
CA LEU A 656 -54.87 -20.69 4.52
C LEU A 656 -55.30 -19.53 3.60
N LEU A 657 -54.39 -18.57 3.36
CA LEU A 657 -54.62 -17.46 2.44
C LEU A 657 -54.78 -17.96 0.99
N LEU A 658 -53.96 -18.92 0.56
CA LEU A 658 -54.05 -19.54 -0.76
C LEU A 658 -55.35 -20.33 -0.93
N ILE A 659 -55.81 -21.06 0.10
CA ILE A 659 -57.09 -21.78 0.08
C ILE A 659 -58.27 -20.80 -0.03
N LEU A 660 -58.20 -19.65 0.66
CA LEU A 660 -59.22 -18.60 0.58
C LEU A 660 -59.24 -17.89 -0.78
N LEU A 661 -58.09 -17.74 -1.44
CA LEU A 661 -57.99 -17.15 -2.78
C LEU A 661 -58.46 -18.11 -3.90
N MET A 662 -58.48 -19.41 -3.63
CA MET A 662 -58.95 -20.43 -4.58
C MET A 662 -60.46 -20.75 -4.45
N ARG A 663 -61.16 -20.15 -3.49
CA ARG A 663 -62.62 -20.20 -3.35
C ARG A 663 -63.23 -18.88 -3.78
#